data_AF-A0A6C1E992-F1
#
_entry.id   AF-A0A6C1E992-F1
#
_cell.length_a   1.000
_cell.length_b   1.000
_cell.length_c   1.000
_cell.angle_alpha   90.00
_cell.angle_beta   90.00
_cell.angle_gamma   90.00
#
_symmetry.space_group_name_H-M   'P 1'
#
loop_
_entity.id
_entity.type
_entity.pdbx_description
1 polymer ?
#
loop_
_entity_poly.entity_id
_entity_poly.type
_entity_poly.pdbx_seq_one_letter_code
_entity_poly.pdbx_strand_id
1 'polypeptide(L)'
;MGKPLSVIGFFVGSRMTFVNSIPTAQTIKTATAKARTRARTRNTATNAHEKANYKMDSYSITNVKYLDPSELHRWMVEGHTTTLQEPFQVVDVRGSDYMGGHIRDGWHFAYSRLKQDPGYLRELKRLLLEKQQVAADGDGDGDGALNVVNPEARHIATEIKSIQGHVPGFTPNLAIIQVGNRPDSATYVRMKRKAAEEVGIVASFVHLDETVSEFEVLRCVDRLNEDPQTHGIIVQLPLPAHLEEDKITSRVLAEKDVDGFGPTNIGELNKKNGHPFFLPCTPKGIIELLRKSNVTIEGSRSVVIGRSDIVGSPVAEMLKSLNSTVTITHSKTRDIASYLHDADIVVVAIGQPEFVKGEWFKPRDGASSDKKTVVIDVGTNYVADPSRKSGFKCVGDVEFDEAIKHVHLITPVPGGVGPMTVAMLMHNTLLAAKRQLEQSSKPLQIPALPLKLLTPVPSDIDISRAQQPKLINQLAEELGIYSHELELYGHYKAKVSPKVIERLQSRQNGKYILVSGITPTPLGEGKSTTTMGLVQALTAHLGKPAIANVRQPSLGPTLGVKGGAAGGGYSQVIPMDEFNLHLTGDIHAIGAANNLLAAAIDTRMFHETTQKNDATFYNRLVPKKSGKRKFTASMQRRIDRLGINKSNPDELTPEEINRFARLNIDPDTITIKRVVDINDRMLRQVTIGQAPTEKNHTRVTGFDITVASELMAILALSKDLRDMKERIGRIVVAADVNRSPVTVEDVGCTGALTALLRDAIKPNLMQTLEGTPVLVHAGPFANISIGASSVIADRVALKLIGTEPNAETEPGYVVTEAGFDFTMGGERFFNIKCRSSGLTPNTVVLVATVRALKSHGGAPDVKPGQPLPSAYTEENIEYIVKGAANMCKQIANIKQFGVPVVVAINRFETDTQGEIAAIKKAALEAGAFDAVTSNHWAEGGKGAIDLAKAVVEASKQPVDFHFLYDVNASVEEKLTTIVQKMYGGAAIDILPEAQQKIDMYKEQGFGNLPICIAKTQYSLSHDASLKGVPTGFTFPIRDVRLSNGAGYLYALAAEIQTIPGLATYAGYMAVEVDDDGEIDGLF
;
A
#
# COMPACT_ATOMS: atom_id res chain seq x y z
N MET A 1 -45.85 -44.74 -14.29
CA MET A 1 -45.41 -45.61 -15.39
C MET A 1 -45.18 -44.75 -16.63
N GLY A 2 -43.96 -44.74 -17.20
CA GLY A 2 -43.72 -44.11 -18.50
C GLY A 2 -42.33 -43.49 -18.72
N LYS A 3 -41.34 -44.37 -18.99
CA LYS A 3 -40.00 -44.18 -19.57
C LYS A 3 -38.85 -43.65 -18.66
N PRO A 4 -37.71 -44.38 -18.57
CA PRO A 4 -36.50 -43.88 -17.91
C PRO A 4 -35.76 -42.87 -18.80
N LEU A 5 -35.30 -41.78 -18.20
CA LEU A 5 -34.38 -40.81 -18.80
C LEU A 5 -32.97 -41.41 -18.87
N SER A 6 -32.46 -41.63 -20.08
CA SER A 6 -31.08 -42.09 -20.32
C SER A 6 -30.10 -40.91 -20.25
N VAL A 7 -29.15 -40.98 -19.31
CA VAL A 7 -28.00 -40.06 -19.22
C VAL A 7 -26.93 -40.52 -20.21
N ILE A 8 -26.49 -39.63 -21.11
CA ILE A 8 -25.40 -39.91 -22.06
C ILE A 8 -24.23 -38.98 -21.76
N GLY A 9 -23.04 -39.56 -21.51
CA GLY A 9 -21.78 -38.83 -21.37
C GLY A 9 -21.01 -38.82 -22.68
N PHE A 10 -20.37 -37.69 -23.01
CA PHE A 10 -19.44 -37.60 -24.15
C PHE A 10 -18.13 -36.93 -23.70
N PHE A 11 -17.04 -37.23 -24.42
CA PHE A 11 -15.72 -36.65 -24.17
C PHE A 11 -15.52 -35.35 -24.97
N VAL A 12 -15.04 -34.31 -24.30
CA VAL A 12 -14.44 -33.13 -24.96
C VAL A 12 -13.02 -32.99 -24.42
N GLY A 13 -12.05 -33.48 -25.17
CA GLY A 13 -10.66 -33.59 -24.69
C GLY A 13 -10.53 -34.59 -23.53
N SER A 14 -9.78 -34.24 -22.48
CA SER A 14 -9.47 -35.10 -21.32
C SER A 14 -10.47 -35.02 -20.16
N ARG A 15 -11.66 -34.43 -20.35
CA ARG A 15 -12.73 -34.37 -19.33
C ARG A 15 -14.05 -34.94 -19.84
N MET A 16 -14.80 -35.57 -18.94
CA MET A 16 -16.12 -36.18 -19.20
C MET A 16 -17.23 -35.30 -18.63
N THR A 17 -18.27 -35.03 -19.43
CA THR A 17 -19.38 -34.14 -19.05
C THR A 17 -20.73 -34.83 -19.28
N PHE A 18 -21.68 -34.66 -18.37
CA PHE A 18 -23.05 -35.18 -18.48
C PHE A 18 -24.06 -34.05 -18.70
N VAL A 19 -25.07 -34.28 -19.53
CA VAL A 19 -26.11 -33.29 -19.86
C VAL A 19 -27.50 -33.93 -19.75
N ASN A 20 -28.45 -33.24 -19.12
CA ASN A 20 -29.79 -33.76 -18.84
C ASN A 20 -30.89 -33.41 -19.88
N SER A 21 -30.55 -32.95 -21.08
CA SER A 21 -31.53 -32.78 -22.16
C SER A 21 -30.87 -32.65 -23.55
N ILE A 22 -31.47 -33.29 -24.56
CA ILE A 22 -31.01 -33.30 -25.97
C ILE A 22 -31.40 -31.96 -26.65
N PRO A 23 -30.46 -31.17 -27.23
CA PRO A 23 -30.82 -30.17 -28.23
C PRO A 23 -31.03 -30.86 -29.59
N THR A 24 -32.12 -30.54 -30.28
CA THR A 24 -32.46 -31.09 -31.61
C THR A 24 -31.32 -30.96 -32.63
N ALA A 25 -31.19 -31.96 -33.52
CA ALA A 25 -30.10 -32.13 -34.50
C ALA A 25 -29.80 -30.91 -35.41
N GLN A 26 -30.72 -29.94 -35.47
CA GLN A 26 -30.57 -28.69 -36.23
C GLN A 26 -29.60 -27.70 -35.54
N THR A 27 -29.51 -27.70 -34.20
CA THR A 27 -28.60 -26.81 -33.43
C THR A 27 -27.14 -27.23 -33.59
N ILE A 28 -26.88 -28.55 -33.68
CA ILE A 28 -25.54 -29.11 -33.89
C ILE A 28 -25.05 -28.83 -35.32
N LYS A 29 -25.92 -28.90 -36.33
CA LYS A 29 -25.55 -28.57 -37.72
C LYS A 29 -25.14 -27.10 -37.90
N THR A 30 -25.81 -26.16 -37.23
CA THR A 30 -25.49 -24.72 -37.35
C THR A 30 -24.20 -24.33 -36.61
N ALA A 31 -23.91 -24.97 -35.47
CA ALA A 31 -22.66 -24.76 -34.73
C ALA A 31 -21.44 -25.28 -35.51
N THR A 32 -21.58 -26.46 -36.14
CA THR A 32 -20.50 -27.07 -36.93
C THR A 32 -20.24 -26.35 -38.25
N ALA A 33 -21.28 -25.77 -38.86
CA ALA A 33 -21.14 -24.94 -40.06
C ALA A 33 -20.44 -23.60 -39.78
N LYS A 34 -20.76 -22.92 -38.66
CA LYS A 34 -20.08 -21.66 -38.27
C LYS A 34 -18.61 -21.87 -37.83
N ALA A 35 -18.27 -23.03 -37.26
CA ALA A 35 -16.88 -23.39 -36.94
C ALA A 35 -16.05 -23.67 -38.21
N ARG A 36 -16.64 -24.30 -39.24
CA ARG A 36 -15.98 -24.57 -40.53
C ARG A 36 -15.65 -23.31 -41.32
N THR A 37 -16.44 -22.24 -41.24
CA THR A 37 -16.14 -20.97 -41.91
C THR A 37 -15.11 -20.12 -41.16
N ARG A 38 -14.97 -20.30 -39.83
CA ARG A 38 -13.96 -19.59 -39.01
C ARG A 38 -12.54 -20.16 -39.11
N ALA A 39 -12.38 -21.43 -39.48
CA ALA A 39 -11.07 -22.08 -39.61
C ALA A 39 -10.41 -21.86 -40.99
N ARG A 40 -11.14 -21.36 -42.00
CA ARG A 40 -10.64 -21.22 -43.38
C ARG A 40 -10.07 -19.83 -43.73
N THR A 41 -10.14 -18.85 -42.84
CA THR A 41 -9.64 -17.47 -43.06
C THR A 41 -8.50 -17.05 -42.13
N ARG A 42 -7.77 -18.00 -41.54
CA ARG A 42 -6.65 -17.71 -40.62
C ARG A 42 -5.26 -18.06 -41.17
N ASN A 43 -5.13 -18.19 -42.48
CA ASN A 43 -3.85 -18.40 -43.14
C ASN A 43 -3.62 -17.36 -44.23
N THR A 44 -3.68 -16.07 -43.87
CA THR A 44 -2.96 -14.98 -44.54
C THR A 44 -3.11 -13.67 -43.75
N ALA A 45 -2.00 -12.92 -43.70
CA ALA A 45 -1.87 -11.49 -43.40
C ALA A 45 -1.69 -11.00 -41.94
N THR A 46 -0.63 -10.21 -41.83
CA THR A 46 -0.06 -9.36 -40.78
C THR A 46 -0.90 -8.11 -40.45
N ASN A 47 -0.66 -7.59 -39.23
CA ASN A 47 -0.90 -6.23 -38.71
C ASN A 47 -2.33 -5.78 -38.31
N ALA A 48 -2.30 -4.93 -37.27
CA ALA A 48 -3.33 -4.05 -36.71
C ALA A 48 -4.26 -4.62 -35.61
N HIS A 49 -4.08 -4.08 -34.40
CA HIS A 49 -5.00 -4.18 -33.27
C HIS A 49 -6.15 -3.18 -33.44
N GLU A 50 -7.37 -3.69 -33.64
CA GLU A 50 -8.61 -2.95 -33.37
C GLU A 50 -9.59 -3.80 -32.55
N LYS A 51 -10.21 -3.15 -31.56
CA LYS A 51 -11.15 -3.70 -30.58
C LYS A 51 -12.51 -4.00 -31.22
N ALA A 52 -13.12 -5.14 -30.86
CA ALA A 52 -14.57 -5.32 -30.95
C ALA A 52 -15.10 -6.18 -29.78
N ASN A 53 -15.92 -5.55 -28.94
CA ASN A 53 -16.70 -6.14 -27.85
C ASN A 53 -17.75 -7.11 -28.38
N TYR A 54 -17.86 -8.32 -27.81
CA TYR A 54 -19.08 -9.12 -27.90
C TYR A 54 -19.35 -9.88 -26.59
N LYS A 55 -20.52 -9.61 -25.99
CA LYS A 55 -21.12 -10.28 -24.83
C LYS A 55 -21.39 -11.76 -25.13
N MET A 56 -21.07 -12.66 -24.19
CA MET A 56 -21.70 -13.98 -24.08
C MET A 56 -22.70 -13.95 -22.94
N ASP A 57 -23.95 -14.33 -23.22
CA ASP A 57 -24.98 -14.55 -22.23
C ASP A 57 -24.70 -15.81 -21.40
N SER A 58 -24.84 -15.69 -20.09
CA SER A 58 -24.66 -16.74 -19.07
C SER A 58 -25.83 -17.72 -19.04
N TYR A 59 -25.56 -19.03 -19.10
CA TYR A 59 -26.50 -20.07 -18.65
C TYR A 59 -26.00 -20.68 -17.35
N SER A 60 -26.81 -20.62 -16.29
CA SER A 60 -26.57 -21.24 -15.00
C SER A 60 -26.87 -22.74 -15.05
N ILE A 61 -25.90 -23.59 -14.69
CA ILE A 61 -26.12 -25.01 -14.40
C ILE A 61 -26.00 -25.18 -12.89
N THR A 62 -27.11 -25.49 -12.22
CA THR A 62 -27.16 -25.89 -10.82
C THR A 62 -27.08 -27.42 -10.69
N ASN A 63 -26.36 -27.89 -9.66
CA ASN A 63 -26.10 -29.28 -9.29
C ASN A 63 -25.18 -30.08 -10.23
N VAL A 64 -23.86 -29.87 -10.07
CA VAL A 64 -22.82 -30.78 -10.56
C VAL A 64 -22.19 -31.47 -9.35
N LYS A 65 -22.13 -32.81 -9.35
CA LYS A 65 -21.35 -33.58 -8.38
C LYS A 65 -20.08 -34.06 -9.08
N TYR A 66 -18.92 -33.59 -8.61
CA TYR A 66 -17.61 -34.02 -9.08
C TYR A 66 -17.18 -35.26 -8.28
N LEU A 67 -16.77 -36.32 -8.97
CA LEU A 67 -16.07 -37.44 -8.36
C LEU A 67 -14.58 -37.32 -8.71
N ASP A 68 -13.74 -37.41 -7.68
CA ASP A 68 -12.28 -37.43 -7.82
C ASP A 68 -11.82 -38.73 -8.51
N PRO A 69 -10.83 -38.70 -9.43
CA PRO A 69 -10.12 -39.87 -9.94
C PRO A 69 -9.80 -40.96 -8.89
N SER A 70 -9.49 -40.58 -7.65
CA SER A 70 -9.22 -41.49 -6.54
C SER A 70 -10.46 -42.28 -6.10
N GLU A 71 -11.62 -41.64 -6.08
CA GLU A 71 -12.90 -42.27 -5.71
C GLU A 71 -13.40 -43.21 -6.81
N LEU A 72 -13.17 -42.85 -8.07
CA LEU A 72 -13.47 -43.71 -9.23
C LEU A 72 -12.59 -44.96 -9.21
N HIS A 73 -11.31 -44.83 -8.85
CA HIS A 73 -10.40 -45.95 -8.71
C HIS A 73 -10.82 -46.89 -7.57
N ARG A 74 -11.20 -46.33 -6.40
CA ARG A 74 -11.66 -47.10 -5.23
C ARG A 74 -12.97 -47.85 -5.53
N TRP A 75 -13.90 -47.22 -6.25
CA TRP A 75 -15.17 -47.83 -6.65
C TRP A 75 -14.99 -49.01 -7.63
N MET A 76 -14.05 -48.92 -8.58
CA MET A 76 -13.80 -49.98 -9.55
C MET A 76 -12.98 -51.16 -9.02
N VAL A 77 -12.17 -50.95 -7.97
CA VAL A 77 -11.20 -51.95 -7.49
C VAL A 77 -11.66 -52.66 -6.22
N GLU A 78 -12.35 -51.98 -5.31
CA GLU A 78 -12.64 -52.54 -3.98
C GLU A 78 -14.04 -53.14 -3.84
N GLY A 79 -14.90 -53.05 -4.86
CA GLY A 79 -16.14 -53.83 -4.92
C GLY A 79 -16.98 -53.78 -3.65
N HIS A 80 -17.16 -52.60 -3.04
CA HIS A 80 -18.03 -52.46 -1.88
C HIS A 80 -19.48 -52.27 -2.32
N THR A 81 -20.33 -53.18 -1.85
CA THR A 81 -21.79 -53.13 -1.88
C THR A 81 -22.29 -51.89 -1.14
N THR A 82 -22.36 -50.76 -1.83
CA THR A 82 -23.27 -49.68 -1.45
C THR A 82 -24.41 -49.73 -2.45
N THR A 83 -25.61 -50.02 -1.96
CA THR A 83 -26.85 -50.14 -2.72
C THR A 83 -27.16 -48.83 -3.46
N LEU A 84 -26.73 -48.75 -4.72
CA LEU A 84 -27.29 -47.80 -5.69
C LEU A 84 -28.46 -48.49 -6.38
N GLN A 85 -29.68 -48.08 -6.05
CA GLN A 85 -30.90 -48.45 -6.75
C GLN A 85 -30.89 -47.78 -8.13
N GLU A 86 -30.42 -48.49 -9.17
CA GLU A 86 -30.90 -48.53 -10.57
C GLU A 86 -29.79 -48.91 -11.58
N PRO A 87 -30.08 -49.71 -12.64
CA PRO A 87 -29.07 -50.17 -13.60
C PRO A 87 -28.83 -49.16 -14.73
N PHE A 88 -27.56 -48.84 -15.02
CA PHE A 88 -27.16 -48.04 -16.19
C PHE A 88 -26.85 -48.92 -17.42
N GLN A 89 -27.20 -48.46 -18.63
CA GLN A 89 -26.80 -49.05 -19.91
C GLN A 89 -25.81 -48.14 -20.64
N VAL A 90 -24.69 -48.70 -21.12
CA VAL A 90 -23.71 -48.01 -21.98
C VAL A 90 -24.01 -48.34 -23.45
N VAL A 91 -24.13 -47.33 -24.31
CA VAL A 91 -24.35 -47.50 -25.77
C VAL A 91 -23.21 -46.84 -26.55
N ASP A 92 -22.54 -47.63 -27.41
CA ASP A 92 -21.48 -47.22 -28.35
C ASP A 92 -22.08 -46.60 -29.62
N VAL A 93 -21.62 -45.41 -30.03
CA VAL A 93 -22.04 -44.76 -31.29
C VAL A 93 -20.81 -44.51 -32.15
N ARG A 94 -20.65 -45.31 -33.21
CA ARG A 94 -19.60 -45.16 -34.22
C ARG A 94 -20.07 -44.23 -35.36
N GLY A 95 -19.22 -43.26 -35.70
CA GLY A 95 -19.37 -42.41 -36.88
C GLY A 95 -18.09 -41.60 -37.13
N SER A 96 -17.42 -41.89 -38.24
CA SER A 96 -16.09 -41.44 -38.69
C SER A 96 -16.10 -39.95 -39.17
N ASP A 97 -15.02 -39.20 -39.42
CA ASP A 97 -13.59 -39.40 -39.75
C ASP A 97 -12.83 -38.12 -39.37
N TYR A 98 -11.60 -38.24 -38.84
CA TYR A 98 -10.42 -37.34 -38.90
C TYR A 98 -9.58 -37.45 -37.62
N MET A 99 -8.46 -38.17 -37.71
CA MET A 99 -7.13 -37.93 -37.10
C MET A 99 -6.33 -39.24 -37.10
N GLY A 100 -5.13 -39.17 -37.66
CA GLY A 100 -4.27 -40.31 -37.97
C GLY A 100 -3.66 -41.02 -36.76
N GLY A 101 -3.35 -42.30 -37.03
CA GLY A 101 -2.57 -43.32 -36.33
C GLY A 101 -1.88 -43.02 -34.99
N HIS A 102 -2.22 -43.86 -33.99
CA HIS A 102 -1.30 -44.63 -33.10
C HIS A 102 -1.82 -44.93 -31.68
N ILE A 103 -3.10 -44.66 -31.34
CA ILE A 103 -3.66 -45.00 -30.00
C ILE A 103 -5.00 -45.76 -30.10
N ARG A 104 -5.32 -46.39 -31.23
CA ARG A 104 -6.64 -47.04 -31.41
C ARG A 104 -6.66 -48.57 -31.31
N ASP A 105 -5.53 -49.26 -31.47
CA ASP A 105 -5.55 -50.73 -31.53
C ASP A 105 -5.23 -51.44 -30.19
N GLY A 106 -4.75 -50.71 -29.17
CA GLY A 106 -4.39 -51.32 -27.87
C GLY A 106 -5.57 -51.62 -26.94
N TRP A 107 -6.63 -50.80 -26.99
CA TRP A 107 -7.70 -50.84 -25.98
C TRP A 107 -8.82 -51.83 -26.31
N HIS A 108 -9.12 -52.04 -27.59
CA HIS A 108 -10.12 -53.03 -28.01
C HIS A 108 -9.63 -54.48 -27.90
N PHE A 109 -8.31 -54.70 -28.01
CA PHE A 109 -7.71 -56.02 -27.86
C PHE A 109 -7.63 -56.47 -26.39
N ALA A 110 -7.42 -55.51 -25.46
CA ALA A 110 -7.34 -55.81 -24.04
C ALA A 110 -8.69 -56.24 -23.43
N TYR A 111 -9.80 -55.59 -23.83
CA TYR A 111 -11.11 -55.86 -23.24
C TYR A 111 -11.73 -57.19 -23.70
N SER A 112 -11.46 -57.64 -24.94
CA SER A 112 -11.92 -58.95 -25.41
C SER A 112 -11.09 -60.12 -24.86
N ARG A 113 -9.77 -59.93 -24.65
CA ARG A 113 -8.89 -60.92 -23.99
C ARG A 113 -9.11 -61.04 -22.49
N LEU A 114 -9.43 -59.95 -21.80
CA LEU A 114 -9.73 -59.93 -20.35
C LEU A 114 -10.91 -60.85 -19.97
N LYS A 115 -11.81 -61.16 -20.93
CA LYS A 115 -12.94 -62.07 -20.72
C LYS A 115 -12.60 -63.54 -20.96
N GLN A 116 -11.46 -63.85 -21.59
CA GLN A 116 -11.10 -65.21 -22.04
C GLN A 116 -9.86 -65.79 -21.37
N ASP A 117 -9.02 -64.97 -20.73
CA ASP A 117 -7.83 -65.45 -20.01
C ASP A 117 -7.54 -64.64 -18.73
N PRO A 118 -7.81 -65.21 -17.53
CA PRO A 118 -7.49 -64.58 -16.25
C PRO A 118 -5.98 -64.31 -16.02
N GLY A 119 -5.09 -64.93 -16.80
CA GLY A 119 -3.64 -64.71 -16.75
C GLY A 119 -3.19 -63.37 -17.33
N TYR A 120 -3.97 -62.78 -18.25
CA TYR A 120 -3.62 -61.54 -18.94
C TYR A 120 -3.57 -60.32 -18.02
N LEU A 121 -4.37 -60.31 -16.94
CA LEU A 121 -4.36 -59.27 -15.90
C LEU A 121 -3.05 -59.29 -15.08
N ARG A 122 -2.42 -60.47 -14.97
CA ARG A 122 -1.15 -60.68 -14.29
C ARG A 122 0.01 -60.20 -15.16
N GLU A 123 -0.08 -60.38 -16.48
CA GLU A 123 0.92 -59.92 -17.46
C GLU A 123 0.84 -58.42 -17.76
N LEU A 124 -0.36 -57.83 -17.76
CA LEU A 124 -0.53 -56.37 -17.85
C LEU A 124 -0.04 -55.66 -16.58
N LYS A 125 -0.25 -56.25 -15.39
CA LYS A 125 0.36 -55.78 -14.14
C LYS A 125 1.88 -55.89 -14.21
N ARG A 126 2.44 -57.00 -14.73
CA ARG A 126 3.88 -57.17 -14.93
C ARG A 126 4.47 -56.10 -15.86
N LEU A 127 3.82 -55.82 -16.99
CA LEU A 127 4.26 -54.82 -17.97
C LEU A 127 4.11 -53.36 -17.48
N LEU A 128 3.13 -53.08 -16.61
CA LEU A 128 2.97 -51.78 -15.96
C LEU A 128 3.98 -51.56 -14.82
N LEU A 129 4.35 -52.63 -14.12
CA LEU A 129 5.44 -52.63 -13.12
C LEU A 129 6.82 -52.51 -13.81
N GLU A 130 7.06 -53.24 -14.90
CA GLU A 130 8.30 -53.14 -15.70
C GLU A 130 8.47 -51.73 -16.31
N LYS A 131 7.38 -51.01 -16.65
CA LYS A 131 7.46 -49.62 -17.14
C LYS A 131 7.64 -48.55 -16.05
N GLN A 132 7.41 -48.87 -14.78
CA GLN A 132 7.83 -48.01 -13.66
C GLN A 132 9.32 -48.18 -13.33
N GLN A 133 9.98 -49.22 -13.85
CA GLN A 133 11.41 -49.50 -13.66
C GLN A 133 12.35 -48.86 -14.70
N VAL A 134 11.87 -48.30 -15.82
CA VAL A 134 12.74 -47.72 -16.89
C VAL A 134 13.08 -46.23 -16.66
N ALA A 135 13.18 -45.79 -15.41
CA ALA A 135 13.74 -44.47 -15.07
C ALA A 135 14.88 -44.58 -14.05
N ALA A 136 15.57 -45.72 -14.06
CA ALA A 136 16.73 -46.01 -13.23
C ALA A 136 17.78 -46.76 -14.06
N ASP A 137 18.48 -46.04 -14.94
CA ASP A 137 19.78 -46.53 -15.42
C ASP A 137 20.83 -46.14 -14.39
N GLY A 138 21.13 -47.10 -13.53
CA GLY A 138 22.08 -47.07 -12.44
C GLY A 138 21.97 -48.39 -11.67
N ASP A 139 22.53 -49.44 -12.28
CA ASP A 139 22.56 -50.84 -11.86
C ASP A 139 22.43 -51.12 -10.36
N GLY A 140 21.49 -52.02 -10.01
CA GLY A 140 21.43 -52.71 -8.73
C GLY A 140 20.02 -53.12 -8.30
N ASP A 141 19.67 -54.40 -8.49
CA ASP A 141 18.48 -55.03 -7.91
C ASP A 141 18.44 -54.87 -6.37
N GLY A 142 17.34 -54.33 -5.85
CA GLY A 142 17.06 -54.21 -4.41
C GLY A 142 15.70 -53.56 -4.12
N ASP A 143 14.66 -54.37 -3.93
CA ASP A 143 13.24 -54.00 -3.75
C ASP A 143 12.92 -53.40 -2.34
N GLY A 144 13.76 -52.48 -1.84
CA GLY A 144 13.68 -51.96 -0.45
C GLY A 144 13.89 -50.45 -0.27
N ALA A 145 14.01 -49.66 -1.35
CA ALA A 145 14.35 -48.24 -1.27
C ALA A 145 13.12 -47.30 -1.35
N LEU A 146 13.01 -46.38 -0.39
CA LEU A 146 11.97 -45.34 -0.35
C LEU A 146 12.23 -44.22 -1.36
N ASN A 147 11.56 -44.23 -2.52
CA ASN A 147 11.74 -43.19 -3.56
C ASN A 147 10.44 -42.41 -3.84
N VAL A 148 10.23 -41.28 -3.12
CA VAL A 148 8.91 -40.59 -3.01
C VAL A 148 8.94 -39.11 -3.44
N VAL A 149 10.01 -38.65 -4.07
CA VAL A 149 10.30 -37.22 -4.27
C VAL A 149 9.50 -36.58 -5.42
N ASN A 150 9.37 -37.29 -6.56
CA ASN A 150 8.77 -36.76 -7.79
C ASN A 150 7.26 -36.42 -7.66
N PRO A 151 6.43 -37.19 -6.92
CA PRO A 151 5.03 -36.84 -6.70
C PRO A 151 4.82 -35.53 -5.92
N GLU A 152 5.67 -35.22 -4.94
CA GLU A 152 5.50 -34.03 -4.08
C GLU A 152 5.77 -32.74 -4.86
N ALA A 153 6.86 -32.70 -5.62
CA ALA A 153 7.18 -31.58 -6.51
C ALA A 153 6.04 -31.30 -7.51
N ARG A 154 5.42 -32.36 -8.07
CA ARG A 154 4.25 -32.22 -8.96
C ARG A 154 3.03 -31.67 -8.25
N HIS A 155 2.80 -32.05 -6.99
CA HIS A 155 1.70 -31.53 -6.20
C HIS A 155 1.85 -30.01 -5.99
N ILE A 156 3.01 -29.56 -5.52
CA ILE A 156 3.36 -28.13 -5.33
C ILE A 156 3.18 -27.35 -6.63
N ALA A 157 3.71 -27.87 -7.75
CA ALA A 157 3.59 -27.23 -9.07
C ALA A 157 2.13 -27.10 -9.55
N THR A 158 1.31 -28.12 -9.26
CA THR A 158 -0.11 -28.13 -9.61
C THR A 158 -0.88 -27.11 -8.78
N GLU A 159 -0.57 -27.02 -7.49
CA GLU A 159 -1.19 -26.05 -6.58
C GLU A 159 -0.86 -24.60 -6.96
N ILE A 160 0.41 -24.30 -7.26
CA ILE A 160 0.82 -22.97 -7.75
C ILE A 160 0.05 -22.59 -9.01
N LYS A 161 -0.03 -23.49 -9.99
CA LYS A 161 -0.79 -23.26 -11.24
C LYS A 161 -2.28 -23.06 -10.98
N SER A 162 -2.85 -23.75 -10.00
CA SER A 162 -4.24 -23.59 -9.58
C SER A 162 -4.49 -22.18 -9.03
N ILE A 163 -3.63 -21.71 -8.11
CA ILE A 163 -3.75 -20.36 -7.53
C ILE A 163 -3.54 -19.30 -8.61
N GLN A 164 -2.56 -19.46 -9.49
CA GLN A 164 -2.32 -18.54 -10.63
C GLN A 164 -3.52 -18.44 -11.57
N GLY A 165 -4.34 -19.49 -11.69
CA GLY A 165 -5.58 -19.46 -12.45
C GLY A 165 -6.64 -18.51 -11.87
N HIS A 166 -6.60 -18.23 -10.57
CA HIS A 166 -7.55 -17.36 -9.86
C HIS A 166 -6.94 -16.00 -9.49
N VAL A 167 -5.64 -15.95 -9.23
CA VAL A 167 -4.87 -14.75 -8.85
C VAL A 167 -3.72 -14.57 -9.85
N PRO A 168 -3.98 -13.86 -10.97
CA PRO A 168 -2.95 -13.56 -11.97
C PRO A 168 -1.78 -12.80 -11.31
N GLY A 169 -0.58 -13.37 -11.38
CA GLY A 169 0.63 -12.80 -10.78
C GLY A 169 1.09 -13.47 -9.49
N PHE A 170 0.34 -14.42 -8.92
CA PHE A 170 0.80 -15.21 -7.77
C PHE A 170 2.07 -16.01 -8.12
N THR A 171 3.20 -15.61 -7.54
CA THR A 171 4.51 -16.20 -7.84
C THR A 171 5.31 -16.28 -6.54
N PRO A 172 5.33 -17.44 -5.86
CA PRO A 172 6.15 -17.61 -4.66
C PRO A 172 7.62 -17.39 -4.98
N ASN A 173 8.38 -16.87 -4.01
CA ASN A 173 9.78 -16.50 -4.16
C ASN A 173 10.58 -16.94 -2.94
N LEU A 174 11.64 -17.72 -3.19
CA LEU A 174 12.61 -18.17 -2.23
C LEU A 174 13.91 -17.39 -2.43
N ALA A 175 14.30 -16.60 -1.43
CA ALA A 175 15.61 -15.96 -1.37
C ALA A 175 16.64 -16.89 -0.72
N ILE A 176 17.74 -17.16 -1.42
CA ILE A 176 18.83 -18.03 -0.97
C ILE A 176 20.08 -17.18 -0.79
N ILE A 177 20.56 -17.08 0.45
CA ILE A 177 21.80 -16.35 0.80
C ILE A 177 22.93 -17.36 0.93
N GLN A 178 24.00 -17.21 0.14
CA GLN A 178 25.21 -18.01 0.24
C GLN A 178 26.41 -17.09 0.54
N VAL A 179 27.20 -17.42 1.56
CA VAL A 179 28.45 -16.74 1.89
C VAL A 179 29.63 -17.65 1.56
N GLY A 180 30.55 -17.16 0.71
CA GLY A 180 31.72 -17.91 0.28
C GLY A 180 31.44 -19.02 -0.74
N ASN A 181 32.49 -19.76 -1.13
CA ASN A 181 32.51 -20.61 -2.32
C ASN A 181 32.71 -22.11 -2.05
N ARG A 182 32.35 -22.58 -0.85
CA ARG A 182 32.50 -24.01 -0.52
C ARG A 182 31.75 -24.92 -1.53
N PRO A 183 32.41 -25.94 -2.13
CA PRO A 183 31.82 -26.74 -3.21
C PRO A 183 30.56 -27.55 -2.84
N ASP A 184 30.50 -28.04 -1.60
CA ASP A 184 29.34 -28.73 -1.03
C ASP A 184 28.13 -27.80 -0.94
N SER A 185 28.32 -26.61 -0.36
CA SER A 185 27.30 -25.56 -0.25
C SER A 185 26.77 -25.11 -1.62
N ALA A 186 27.67 -24.86 -2.58
CA ALA A 186 27.29 -24.47 -3.95
C ALA A 186 26.45 -25.54 -4.67
N THR A 187 26.68 -26.82 -4.37
CA THR A 187 25.89 -27.91 -4.95
C THR A 187 24.47 -27.93 -4.40
N TYR A 188 24.29 -27.75 -3.08
CA TYR A 188 22.97 -27.63 -2.47
C TYR A 188 22.18 -26.43 -2.97
N VAL A 189 22.81 -25.27 -3.11
CA VAL A 189 22.18 -24.07 -3.66
C VAL A 189 21.67 -24.33 -5.09
N ARG A 190 22.48 -24.95 -5.94
CA ARG A 190 22.08 -25.31 -7.31
C ARG A 190 20.89 -26.27 -7.33
N MET A 191 20.85 -27.26 -6.43
CA MET A 191 19.72 -28.18 -6.30
C MET A 191 18.44 -27.45 -5.88
N LYS A 192 18.50 -26.58 -4.87
CA LYS A 192 17.36 -25.78 -4.40
C LYS A 192 16.81 -24.88 -5.50
N ARG A 193 17.68 -24.21 -6.26
CA ARG A 193 17.29 -23.36 -7.39
C ARG A 193 16.59 -24.14 -8.50
N LYS A 194 17.14 -25.30 -8.87
CA LYS A 194 16.54 -26.18 -9.87
C LYS A 194 15.16 -26.67 -9.42
N ALA A 195 15.04 -27.12 -8.17
CA ALA A 195 13.76 -27.57 -7.62
C ALA A 195 12.71 -26.45 -7.59
N ALA A 196 13.10 -25.23 -7.21
CA ALA A 196 12.22 -24.07 -7.23
C ALA A 196 11.70 -23.79 -8.65
N GLU A 197 12.60 -23.76 -9.64
CA GLU A 197 12.23 -23.54 -11.05
C GLU A 197 11.27 -24.62 -11.57
N GLU A 198 11.53 -25.89 -11.25
CA GLU A 198 10.68 -27.03 -11.66
C GLU A 198 9.24 -26.94 -11.14
N VAL A 199 9.04 -26.36 -9.95
CA VAL A 199 7.72 -26.22 -9.33
C VAL A 199 7.07 -24.85 -9.58
N GLY A 200 7.75 -23.92 -10.25
CA GLY A 200 7.23 -22.58 -10.53
C GLY A 200 7.42 -21.56 -9.41
N ILE A 201 8.43 -21.75 -8.55
CA ILE A 201 8.88 -20.81 -7.52
C ILE A 201 10.08 -20.02 -8.06
N VAL A 202 10.08 -18.71 -7.89
CA VAL A 202 11.24 -17.86 -8.20
C VAL A 202 12.33 -18.10 -7.15
N ALA A 203 13.57 -18.32 -7.60
CA ALA A 203 14.72 -18.47 -6.71
C ALA A 203 15.65 -17.25 -6.81
N SER A 204 15.48 -16.32 -5.87
CA SER A 204 16.33 -15.14 -5.75
C SER A 204 17.66 -15.51 -5.09
N PHE A 205 18.75 -15.53 -5.84
CA PHE A 205 20.06 -15.93 -5.33
C PHE A 205 20.91 -14.71 -4.95
N VAL A 206 21.36 -14.66 -3.71
CA VAL A 206 22.28 -13.64 -3.19
C VAL A 206 23.59 -14.32 -2.79
N HIS A 207 24.66 -13.99 -3.50
CA HIS A 207 26.00 -14.48 -3.19
C HIS A 207 26.81 -13.35 -2.55
N LEU A 208 27.37 -13.62 -1.37
CA LEU A 208 28.25 -12.72 -0.63
C LEU A 208 29.65 -13.34 -0.57
N ASP A 209 30.67 -12.47 -0.63
CA ASP A 209 32.07 -12.88 -0.53
C ASP A 209 32.37 -13.53 0.83
N GLU A 210 33.35 -14.42 0.88
CA GLU A 210 33.77 -15.08 2.12
C GLU A 210 34.27 -14.08 3.17
N THR A 211 34.77 -12.91 2.76
CA THR A 211 35.27 -11.86 3.66
C THR A 211 34.21 -10.85 4.10
N VAL A 212 32.94 -11.05 3.71
CA VAL A 212 31.84 -10.13 4.05
C VAL A 212 31.73 -9.94 5.57
N SER A 213 31.43 -8.71 5.99
CA SER A 213 31.20 -8.43 7.41
C SER A 213 29.86 -8.98 7.88
N GLU A 214 29.77 -9.36 9.16
CA GLU A 214 28.50 -9.80 9.78
C GLU A 214 27.39 -8.75 9.61
N PHE A 215 27.73 -7.47 9.74
CA PHE A 215 26.80 -6.35 9.54
C PHE A 215 26.19 -6.34 8.14
N GLU A 216 26.98 -6.59 7.09
CA GLU A 216 26.49 -6.63 5.71
C GLU A 216 25.59 -7.83 5.45
N VAL A 217 25.87 -9.00 6.07
CA VAL A 217 24.98 -10.17 5.99
C VAL A 217 23.65 -9.88 6.68
N LEU A 218 23.67 -9.33 7.90
CA LEU A 218 22.46 -8.95 8.63
C LEU A 218 21.62 -7.92 7.85
N ARG A 219 22.25 -6.90 7.26
CA ARG A 219 21.57 -5.93 6.39
C ARG A 219 20.97 -6.59 5.15
N CYS A 220 21.63 -7.61 4.59
CA CYS A 220 21.09 -8.37 3.48
C CYS A 220 19.83 -9.15 3.89
N VAL A 221 19.84 -9.80 5.05
CA VAL A 221 18.67 -10.47 5.62
C VAL A 221 17.53 -9.47 5.86
N ASP A 222 17.83 -8.31 6.45
CA ASP A 222 16.84 -7.25 6.71
C ASP A 222 16.17 -6.76 5.42
N ARG A 223 16.95 -6.51 4.36
CA ARG A 223 16.41 -6.12 3.05
C ARG A 223 15.44 -7.17 2.48
N LEU A 224 15.73 -8.45 2.67
CA LEU A 224 14.87 -9.55 2.20
C LEU A 224 13.64 -9.75 3.11
N ASN A 225 13.78 -9.52 4.41
CA ASN A 225 12.67 -9.45 5.35
C ASN A 225 11.69 -8.33 4.98
N GLU A 226 12.21 -7.19 4.53
CA GLU A 226 11.42 -6.02 4.12
C GLU A 226 10.79 -6.15 2.73
N ASP A 227 11.34 -7.00 1.85
CA ASP A 227 10.85 -7.17 0.49
C ASP A 227 9.52 -7.96 0.45
N PRO A 228 8.39 -7.34 0.05
CA PRO A 228 7.11 -8.04 -0.03
C PRO A 228 7.08 -9.11 -1.12
N GLN A 229 7.99 -9.07 -2.10
CA GLN A 229 8.10 -10.11 -3.14
C GLN A 229 8.90 -11.32 -2.66
N THR A 230 9.59 -11.23 -1.53
CA THR A 230 10.32 -12.36 -0.93
C THR A 230 9.43 -13.04 0.10
N HIS A 231 9.07 -14.30 -0.14
CA HIS A 231 8.13 -15.06 0.71
C HIS A 231 8.86 -15.99 1.67
N GLY A 232 9.99 -16.56 1.22
CA GLY A 232 10.85 -17.41 2.04
C GLY A 232 12.30 -16.96 1.94
N ILE A 233 13.03 -17.06 3.05
CA ILE A 233 14.46 -16.79 3.14
C ILE A 233 15.14 -18.03 3.70
N ILE A 234 16.27 -18.40 3.09
CA ILE A 234 17.16 -19.43 3.61
C ILE A 234 18.60 -18.92 3.60
N VAL A 235 19.24 -18.97 4.76
CA VAL A 235 20.67 -18.74 4.92
C VAL A 235 21.37 -20.09 4.72
N GLN A 236 22.18 -20.21 3.67
CA GLN A 236 22.86 -21.45 3.35
C GLN A 236 24.03 -21.68 4.30
N LEU A 237 23.93 -22.75 5.09
CA LEU A 237 24.96 -23.20 6.02
C LEU A 237 25.95 -24.18 5.36
N PRO A 238 27.16 -24.33 5.93
CA PRO A 238 27.73 -23.57 7.05
C PRO A 238 28.23 -22.18 6.62
N LEU A 239 28.24 -21.23 7.55
CA LEU A 239 28.85 -19.92 7.34
C LEU A 239 30.37 -19.94 7.62
N PRO A 240 31.13 -18.99 7.05
CA PRO A 240 32.53 -18.75 7.44
C PRO A 240 32.69 -18.53 8.95
N ALA A 241 33.83 -18.98 9.50
CA ALA A 241 34.04 -19.05 10.95
C ALA A 241 34.05 -17.70 11.69
N HIS A 242 34.23 -16.58 10.99
CA HIS A 242 34.18 -15.23 11.57
C HIS A 242 32.75 -14.67 11.71
N LEU A 243 31.74 -15.38 11.22
CA LEU A 243 30.34 -15.00 11.30
C LEU A 243 29.62 -15.83 12.37
N GLU A 244 28.77 -15.17 13.17
CA GLU A 244 27.94 -15.87 14.14
C GLU A 244 26.66 -16.41 13.48
N GLU A 245 26.58 -17.74 13.35
CA GLU A 245 25.50 -18.44 12.65
C GLU A 245 24.12 -18.21 13.27
N ASP A 246 24.02 -18.31 14.60
CA ASP A 246 22.75 -18.19 15.33
C ASP A 246 22.17 -16.78 15.18
N LYS A 247 23.00 -15.74 15.33
CA LYS A 247 22.60 -14.35 15.13
C LYS A 247 22.10 -14.07 13.71
N ILE A 248 22.75 -14.62 12.68
CA ILE A 248 22.34 -14.41 11.28
C ILE A 248 21.06 -15.17 10.96
N THR A 249 20.98 -16.44 11.33
CA THR A 249 19.79 -17.27 11.06
C THR A 249 18.57 -16.79 11.86
N SER A 250 18.75 -16.39 13.12
CA SER A 250 17.69 -15.82 13.97
C SER A 250 17.23 -14.44 13.52
N ARG A 251 17.93 -13.78 12.59
CA ARG A 251 17.52 -12.49 12.01
C ARG A 251 16.43 -12.65 10.94
N VAL A 252 16.24 -13.85 10.39
CA VAL A 252 15.15 -14.12 9.44
C VAL A 252 13.81 -14.03 10.18
N LEU A 253 12.85 -13.27 9.64
CA LEU A 253 11.52 -13.17 10.23
C LEU A 253 10.85 -14.56 10.29
N ALA A 254 10.19 -14.88 11.40
CA ALA A 254 9.58 -16.19 11.62
C ALA A 254 8.60 -16.61 10.51
N GLU A 255 7.87 -15.65 9.93
CA GLU A 255 6.94 -15.83 8.81
C GLU A 255 7.60 -16.02 7.44
N LYS A 256 8.91 -15.76 7.34
CA LYS A 256 9.74 -15.99 6.14
C LYS A 256 10.82 -17.06 6.35
N ASP A 257 10.99 -17.58 7.57
CA ASP A 257 11.89 -18.67 7.91
C ASP A 257 11.35 -20.01 7.39
N VAL A 258 11.46 -20.22 6.08
CA VAL A 258 10.93 -21.41 5.41
C VAL A 258 11.74 -22.67 5.72
N ASP A 259 12.93 -22.54 6.31
CA ASP A 259 13.69 -23.69 6.79
C ASP A 259 13.15 -24.19 8.14
N GLY A 260 12.50 -23.30 8.90
CA GLY A 260 11.62 -23.61 10.03
C GLY A 260 12.34 -23.86 11.35
N PHE A 261 13.65 -23.64 11.42
CA PHE A 261 14.44 -23.87 12.63
C PHE A 261 14.77 -22.59 13.42
N GLY A 262 14.26 -21.42 13.00
CA GLY A 262 14.40 -20.19 13.75
C GLY A 262 13.75 -20.27 15.15
N PRO A 263 14.19 -19.44 16.10
CA PRO A 263 13.77 -19.52 17.51
C PRO A 263 12.25 -19.57 17.73
N THR A 264 11.50 -18.75 16.99
CA THR A 264 10.03 -18.71 17.08
C THR A 264 9.39 -20.01 16.60
N ASN A 265 9.80 -20.55 15.45
CA ASN A 265 9.22 -21.77 14.89
C ASN A 265 9.53 -22.99 15.76
N ILE A 266 10.77 -23.13 16.24
CA ILE A 266 11.13 -24.21 17.17
C ILE A 266 10.44 -24.04 18.52
N GLY A 267 10.37 -22.80 19.03
CA GLY A 267 9.68 -22.50 20.28
C GLY A 267 8.20 -22.87 20.22
N GLU A 268 7.51 -22.54 19.12
CA GLU A 268 6.11 -22.94 18.89
C GLU A 268 5.96 -24.45 18.68
N LEU A 269 6.87 -25.12 17.96
CA LEU A 269 6.82 -26.58 17.79
C LEU A 269 6.82 -27.34 19.13
N ASN A 270 7.57 -26.84 20.11
CA ASN A 270 7.71 -27.49 21.43
C ASN A 270 6.60 -27.11 22.43
N LYS A 271 5.73 -26.15 22.10
CA LYS A 271 4.57 -25.81 22.94
C LYS A 271 3.45 -26.82 22.72
N LYS A 272 2.79 -27.25 23.79
CA LYS A 272 1.66 -28.20 23.75
C LYS A 272 0.56 -27.82 22.75
N ASN A 273 0.26 -26.52 22.65
CA ASN A 273 -0.72 -25.95 21.72
C ASN A 273 -0.05 -24.89 20.82
N GLY A 274 1.22 -25.08 20.48
CA GLY A 274 1.93 -24.12 19.66
C GLY A 274 1.57 -24.21 18.19
N HIS A 275 1.78 -23.09 17.49
CA HIS A 275 1.41 -22.94 16.08
C HIS A 275 2.62 -22.38 15.31
N PRO A 276 3.64 -23.19 15.02
CA PRO A 276 4.78 -22.72 14.25
C PRO A 276 4.32 -22.26 12.86
N PHE A 277 4.93 -21.19 12.35
CA PHE A 277 4.71 -20.82 10.96
C PHE A 277 5.19 -21.96 10.07
N PHE A 278 6.36 -22.52 10.34
CA PHE A 278 6.89 -23.62 9.53
C PHE A 278 7.41 -24.75 10.42
N LEU A 279 7.11 -25.98 10.01
CA LEU A 279 7.80 -27.14 10.54
C LEU A 279 9.17 -27.23 9.84
N PRO A 280 10.24 -27.60 10.57
CA PRO A 280 11.57 -27.70 9.98
C PRO A 280 11.61 -28.67 8.80
N CYS A 281 12.25 -28.29 7.70
CA CYS A 281 12.13 -29.01 6.41
C CYS A 281 12.52 -30.48 6.50
N THR A 282 13.65 -30.80 7.15
CA THR A 282 14.16 -32.17 7.26
C THR A 282 13.25 -33.03 8.16
N PRO A 283 12.97 -32.67 9.43
CA PRO A 283 11.97 -33.34 10.27
C PRO A 283 10.61 -33.54 9.60
N LYS A 284 10.08 -32.51 8.93
CA LYS A 284 8.83 -32.59 8.18
C LYS A 284 8.93 -33.62 7.04
N GLY A 285 10.04 -33.63 6.32
CA GLY A 285 10.32 -34.60 5.26
C GLY A 285 10.38 -36.04 5.78
N ILE A 286 10.94 -36.26 6.98
CA ILE A 286 10.99 -37.57 7.63
C ILE A 286 9.58 -38.07 7.93
N ILE A 287 8.73 -37.24 8.54
CA ILE A 287 7.33 -37.60 8.81
C ILE A 287 6.57 -37.90 7.52
N GLU A 288 6.80 -37.13 6.46
CA GLU A 288 6.13 -37.34 5.18
C GLU A 288 6.59 -38.62 4.48
N LEU A 289 7.88 -38.95 4.55
CA LEU A 289 8.40 -40.23 4.08
C LEU A 289 7.75 -41.41 4.81
N LEU A 290 7.66 -41.35 6.14
CA LEU A 290 7.00 -42.40 6.93
C LEU A 290 5.53 -42.57 6.54
N ARG A 291 4.78 -41.47 6.39
CA ARG A 291 3.38 -41.50 5.98
C ARG A 291 3.17 -42.09 4.59
N LYS A 292 3.92 -41.61 3.59
CA LYS A 292 3.80 -42.10 2.21
C LYS A 292 4.25 -43.55 2.03
N SER A 293 5.05 -44.04 2.97
CA SER A 293 5.49 -45.43 3.05
C SER A 293 4.53 -46.32 3.84
N ASN A 294 3.37 -45.79 4.25
CA ASN A 294 2.36 -46.47 5.05
C ASN A 294 2.89 -47.02 6.40
N VAL A 295 3.84 -46.31 7.02
CA VAL A 295 4.36 -46.64 8.35
C VAL A 295 3.44 -46.07 9.41
N THR A 296 3.01 -46.90 10.36
CA THR A 296 2.17 -46.47 11.48
C THR A 296 3.03 -45.81 12.56
N ILE A 297 2.86 -44.51 12.76
CA ILE A 297 3.60 -43.72 13.77
C ILE A 297 2.91 -43.75 15.13
N GLU A 298 1.58 -43.73 15.16
CA GLU A 298 0.82 -43.76 16.41
C GLU A 298 1.10 -45.04 17.21
N GLY A 299 1.44 -44.91 18.49
CA GLY A 299 1.75 -46.03 19.38
C GLY A 299 3.11 -46.70 19.15
N SER A 300 3.87 -46.26 18.14
CA SER A 300 5.20 -46.79 17.84
C SER A 300 6.24 -46.44 18.90
N ARG A 301 7.28 -47.27 19.03
CA ARG A 301 8.50 -46.98 19.78
C ARG A 301 9.56 -46.43 18.83
N SER A 302 9.75 -45.12 18.86
CA SER A 302 10.75 -44.44 18.02
C SER A 302 12.06 -44.22 18.76
N VAL A 303 13.18 -44.41 18.08
CA VAL A 303 14.51 -44.01 18.56
C VAL A 303 15.09 -42.95 17.62
N VAL A 304 15.49 -41.81 18.18
CA VAL A 304 16.18 -40.76 17.44
C VAL A 304 17.64 -40.72 17.90
N ILE A 305 18.57 -40.97 16.98
CA ILE A 305 20.01 -40.92 17.23
C ILE A 305 20.54 -39.59 16.71
N GLY A 306 20.79 -38.65 17.61
CA GLY A 306 21.16 -37.27 17.29
C GLY A 306 20.30 -36.29 18.09
N ARG A 307 20.92 -35.20 18.56
CA ARG A 307 20.28 -34.17 19.40
C ARG A 307 20.52 -32.75 18.89
N SER A 308 20.75 -32.60 17.59
CA SER A 308 20.92 -31.28 16.98
C SER A 308 19.61 -30.51 17.00
N ASP A 309 19.71 -29.18 17.05
CA ASP A 309 18.54 -28.29 17.01
C ASP A 309 17.90 -28.21 15.61
N ILE A 310 18.59 -28.71 14.58
CA ILE A 310 18.13 -28.71 13.19
C ILE A 310 17.28 -29.95 12.85
N VAL A 311 17.64 -31.14 13.37
CA VAL A 311 16.99 -32.40 12.99
C VAL A 311 16.57 -33.23 14.19
N GLY A 312 17.52 -33.58 15.07
CA GLY A 312 17.31 -34.58 16.12
C GLY A 312 16.23 -34.20 17.12
N SER A 313 16.37 -33.04 17.75
CA SER A 313 15.38 -32.56 18.73
C SER A 313 14.01 -32.29 18.09
N PRO A 314 13.91 -31.61 16.92
CA PRO A 314 12.61 -31.36 16.30
C PRO A 314 11.88 -32.62 15.80
N VAL A 315 12.58 -33.59 15.21
CA VAL A 315 11.90 -34.83 14.73
C VAL A 315 11.40 -35.67 15.90
N ALA A 316 12.13 -35.68 17.02
CA ALA A 316 11.66 -36.33 18.24
C ALA A 316 10.36 -35.70 18.75
N GLU A 317 10.26 -34.37 18.75
CA GLU A 317 9.04 -33.66 19.13
C GLU A 317 7.87 -33.96 18.16
N MET A 318 8.14 -34.01 16.86
CA MET A 318 7.13 -34.34 15.85
C MET A 318 6.62 -35.78 15.97
N LEU A 319 7.50 -36.75 16.25
CA LEU A 319 7.08 -38.14 16.51
C LEU A 319 6.25 -38.24 17.79
N LYS A 320 6.67 -37.53 18.85
CA LYS A 320 5.95 -37.48 20.13
C LYS A 320 4.54 -36.87 19.97
N SER A 321 4.41 -35.79 19.20
CA SER A 321 3.11 -35.16 18.91
C SER A 321 2.18 -36.03 18.05
N LEU A 322 2.74 -37.03 17.35
CA LEU A 322 2.01 -38.07 16.62
C LEU A 322 1.82 -39.35 17.46
N ASN A 323 1.82 -39.24 18.80
CA ASN A 323 1.59 -40.32 19.75
C ASN A 323 2.64 -41.45 19.72
N SER A 324 3.87 -41.18 19.27
CA SER A 324 4.98 -42.12 19.39
C SER A 324 5.66 -42.00 20.77
N THR A 325 6.10 -43.13 21.33
CA THR A 325 7.01 -43.14 22.46
C THR A 325 8.44 -42.96 21.94
N VAL A 326 9.05 -41.81 22.22
CA VAL A 326 10.34 -41.43 21.62
C VAL A 326 11.49 -41.52 22.63
N THR A 327 12.58 -42.20 22.25
CA THR A 327 13.85 -42.20 22.98
C THR A 327 14.91 -41.46 22.17
N ILE A 328 15.53 -40.43 22.75
CA ILE A 328 16.63 -39.70 22.11
C ILE A 328 17.96 -40.24 22.63
N THR A 329 18.85 -40.63 21.70
CA THR A 329 20.23 -41.07 21.99
C THR A 329 21.22 -40.18 21.25
N HIS A 330 22.49 -40.18 21.67
CA HIS A 330 23.55 -39.39 21.07
C HIS A 330 24.90 -40.11 21.17
N SER A 331 25.96 -39.56 20.57
CA SER A 331 27.31 -40.17 20.51
C SER A 331 27.96 -40.48 21.87
N LYS A 332 27.34 -40.10 22.99
CA LYS A 332 27.81 -40.38 24.37
C LYS A 332 26.84 -41.27 25.15
N THR A 333 25.71 -41.65 24.55
CA THR A 333 24.80 -42.65 25.12
C THR A 333 25.52 -43.99 25.14
N ARG A 334 25.51 -44.66 26.30
CA ARG A 334 26.09 -46.01 26.44
C ARG A 334 25.11 -47.03 25.86
N ASP A 335 25.65 -48.03 25.16
CA ASP A 335 24.89 -49.17 24.62
C ASP A 335 23.70 -48.76 23.73
N ILE A 336 23.96 -47.94 22.70
CA ILE A 336 22.95 -47.48 21.73
C ILE A 336 22.22 -48.67 21.08
N ALA A 337 22.93 -49.77 20.81
CA ALA A 337 22.38 -50.97 20.19
C ALA A 337 21.19 -51.55 20.99
N SER A 338 21.23 -51.52 22.32
CA SER A 338 20.12 -52.01 23.16
C SER A 338 18.79 -51.28 22.94
N TYR A 339 18.84 -50.00 22.58
CA TYR A 339 17.64 -49.18 22.32
C TYR A 339 17.02 -49.49 20.96
N LEU A 340 17.81 -49.99 20.00
CA LEU A 340 17.34 -50.29 18.64
C LEU A 340 16.58 -51.60 18.54
N HIS A 341 16.81 -52.52 19.49
CA HIS A 341 16.18 -53.85 19.47
C HIS A 341 14.66 -53.78 19.39
N ASP A 342 14.04 -52.86 20.14
CA ASP A 342 12.58 -52.69 20.23
C ASP A 342 12.03 -51.49 19.46
N ALA A 343 12.84 -50.89 18.60
CA ALA A 343 12.42 -49.73 17.85
C ALA A 343 11.60 -50.14 16.62
N ASP A 344 10.44 -49.52 16.47
CA ASP A 344 9.62 -49.61 15.26
C ASP A 344 10.15 -48.62 14.20
N ILE A 345 10.58 -47.44 14.65
CA ILE A 345 11.11 -46.37 13.81
C ILE A 345 12.45 -45.90 14.38
N VAL A 346 13.47 -45.80 13.54
CA VAL A 346 14.80 -45.32 13.93
C VAL A 346 15.21 -44.18 13.02
N VAL A 347 15.39 -42.98 13.57
CA VAL A 347 15.89 -41.81 12.83
C VAL A 347 17.34 -41.58 13.22
N VAL A 348 18.25 -41.58 12.25
CA VAL A 348 19.69 -41.43 12.46
C VAL A 348 20.17 -40.12 11.84
N ALA A 349 20.58 -39.17 12.69
CA ALA A 349 21.04 -37.83 12.31
C ALA A 349 22.21 -37.41 13.22
N ILE A 350 23.29 -38.20 13.21
CA ILE A 350 24.47 -38.02 14.06
C ILE A 350 25.63 -37.34 13.32
N GLY A 351 25.59 -37.32 11.99
CA GLY A 351 26.60 -36.66 11.14
C GLY A 351 27.96 -37.36 11.19
N GLN A 352 27.96 -38.69 11.33
CA GLN A 352 29.17 -39.51 11.34
C GLN A 352 29.00 -40.71 10.41
N PRO A 353 29.87 -40.88 9.41
CA PRO A 353 29.71 -41.93 8.39
C PRO A 353 29.67 -43.32 9.02
N GLU A 354 28.61 -44.07 8.71
CA GLU A 354 28.43 -45.48 9.11
C GLU A 354 28.65 -45.72 10.63
N PHE A 355 28.30 -44.74 11.47
CA PHE A 355 28.39 -44.85 12.93
C PHE A 355 27.47 -45.96 13.47
N VAL A 356 26.25 -46.05 12.93
CA VAL A 356 25.27 -47.08 13.28
C VAL A 356 25.55 -48.33 12.46
N LYS A 357 25.90 -49.43 13.12
CA LYS A 357 26.25 -50.69 12.45
C LYS A 357 25.01 -51.50 12.10
N GLY A 358 25.00 -52.11 10.92
CA GLY A 358 23.84 -52.86 10.43
C GLY A 358 23.48 -54.05 11.33
N GLU A 359 24.49 -54.64 12.00
CA GLU A 359 24.31 -55.73 12.95
C GLU A 359 23.51 -55.36 14.20
N TRP A 360 23.40 -54.07 14.55
CA TRP A 360 22.62 -53.62 15.72
C TRP A 360 21.11 -53.83 15.55
N PHE A 361 20.65 -54.08 14.31
CA PHE A 361 19.25 -54.38 13.99
C PHE A 361 18.94 -55.89 13.97
N LYS A 362 19.94 -56.77 14.22
CA LYS A 362 19.70 -58.23 14.25
C LYS A 362 18.72 -58.61 15.37
N PRO A 363 17.75 -59.51 15.11
CA PRO A 363 16.90 -60.06 16.17
C PRO A 363 17.74 -60.78 17.24
N ARG A 364 17.43 -60.61 18.53
CA ARG A 364 17.99 -61.48 19.58
C ARG A 364 17.44 -62.89 19.45
N ASP A 365 18.23 -63.87 19.89
CA ASP A 365 17.81 -65.29 19.94
C ASP A 365 16.43 -65.44 20.59
N GLY A 366 15.45 -65.93 19.81
CA GLY A 366 14.08 -66.17 20.26
C GLY A 366 13.05 -65.06 19.96
N ALA A 367 13.44 -63.94 19.34
CA ALA A 367 12.50 -62.91 18.88
C ALA A 367 11.82 -63.29 17.55
N SER A 368 10.53 -62.95 17.39
CA SER A 368 9.78 -63.20 16.14
C SER A 368 10.41 -62.49 14.94
N SER A 369 10.53 -63.22 13.81
CA SER A 369 11.03 -62.74 12.52
C SER A 369 10.11 -61.73 11.81
N ASP A 370 8.95 -61.39 12.40
CA ASP A 370 7.94 -60.51 11.79
C ASP A 370 8.11 -59.01 12.13
N LYS A 371 9.20 -58.63 12.82
CA LYS A 371 9.42 -57.24 13.27
C LYS A 371 9.83 -56.35 12.08
N LYS A 372 9.06 -55.30 11.83
CA LYS A 372 9.23 -54.40 10.66
C LYS A 372 9.85 -53.05 11.05
N THR A 373 11.09 -53.05 11.54
CA THR A 373 11.78 -51.80 11.88
C THR A 373 12.02 -50.95 10.63
N VAL A 374 11.72 -49.66 10.70
CA VAL A 374 11.96 -48.67 9.63
C VAL A 374 13.09 -47.74 10.03
N VAL A 375 14.09 -47.58 9.17
CA VAL A 375 15.27 -46.72 9.40
C VAL A 375 15.24 -45.51 8.47
N ILE A 376 15.36 -44.32 9.05
CA ILE A 376 15.52 -43.06 8.34
C ILE A 376 16.95 -42.57 8.58
N ASP A 377 17.82 -42.82 7.62
CA ASP A 377 19.18 -42.31 7.57
C ASP A 377 19.19 -40.89 6.98
N VAL A 378 19.46 -39.90 7.83
CA VAL A 378 19.52 -38.48 7.48
C VAL A 378 20.94 -38.05 7.12
N GLY A 379 21.96 -38.80 7.58
CA GLY A 379 23.36 -38.46 7.41
C GLY A 379 23.74 -38.33 5.93
N THR A 380 24.58 -37.34 5.61
CA THR A 380 25.18 -37.22 4.27
C THR A 380 26.66 -36.93 4.44
N ASN A 381 27.47 -37.98 4.33
CA ASN A 381 28.90 -37.96 4.57
C ASN A 381 29.66 -38.31 3.29
N TYR A 382 30.82 -37.70 3.07
CA TYR A 382 31.69 -38.02 1.94
C TYR A 382 32.94 -38.74 2.44
N VAL A 383 33.08 -40.00 2.07
CA VAL A 383 34.24 -40.85 2.40
C VAL A 383 35.11 -40.98 1.16
N ALA A 384 36.44 -40.93 1.32
CA ALA A 384 37.36 -41.08 0.21
C ALA A 384 37.16 -42.43 -0.50
N ASP A 385 36.93 -42.39 -1.80
CA ASP A 385 36.74 -43.56 -2.65
C ASP A 385 37.48 -43.34 -3.97
N PRO A 386 38.70 -43.89 -4.10
CA PRO A 386 39.51 -43.78 -5.31
C PRO A 386 38.84 -44.38 -6.56
N SER A 387 37.81 -45.23 -6.41
CA SER A 387 37.09 -45.85 -7.53
C SER A 387 36.08 -44.90 -8.20
N ARG A 388 35.71 -43.80 -7.53
CA ARG A 388 34.76 -42.81 -8.05
C ARG A 388 35.51 -41.67 -8.73
N LYS A 389 34.98 -41.15 -9.86
CA LYS A 389 35.53 -39.98 -10.56
C LYS A 389 35.67 -38.73 -9.68
N SER A 390 34.84 -38.59 -8.65
CA SER A 390 34.88 -37.52 -7.65
C SER A 390 35.99 -37.70 -6.61
N GLY A 391 36.58 -38.89 -6.49
CA GLY A 391 37.49 -39.27 -5.40
C GLY A 391 36.80 -39.57 -4.07
N PHE A 392 35.46 -39.48 -4.02
CA PHE A 392 34.66 -39.66 -2.80
C PHE A 392 33.35 -40.40 -3.10
N LYS A 393 32.92 -41.27 -2.17
CA LYS A 393 31.62 -41.93 -2.09
C LYS A 393 30.75 -41.21 -1.05
N CYS A 394 29.49 -40.95 -1.40
CA CYS A 394 28.50 -40.44 -0.45
C CYS A 394 27.91 -41.63 0.33
N VAL A 395 27.95 -41.57 1.66
CA VAL A 395 27.40 -42.59 2.57
C VAL A 395 26.59 -41.92 3.68
N GLY A 396 25.66 -42.67 4.25
CA GLY A 396 24.85 -42.20 5.37
C GLY A 396 25.53 -42.35 6.73
N ASP A 397 24.76 -42.12 7.79
CA ASP A 397 25.19 -42.40 9.16
C ASP A 397 25.04 -43.90 9.52
N VAL A 398 24.31 -44.65 8.70
CA VAL A 398 24.06 -46.09 8.84
C VAL A 398 24.86 -46.88 7.81
N GLU A 399 25.40 -48.02 8.22
CA GLU A 399 25.99 -49.01 7.32
C GLU A 399 24.90 -49.67 6.44
N PHE A 400 24.52 -48.98 5.36
CA PHE A 400 23.33 -49.27 4.55
C PHE A 400 23.28 -50.72 4.03
N ASP A 401 24.38 -51.21 3.45
CA ASP A 401 24.46 -52.52 2.80
C ASP A 401 24.22 -53.70 3.77
N GLU A 402 24.57 -53.53 5.04
CA GLU A 402 24.30 -54.52 6.08
C GLU A 402 22.94 -54.29 6.75
N ALA A 403 22.59 -53.03 7.04
CA ALA A 403 21.34 -52.69 7.71
C ALA A 403 20.10 -53.13 6.92
N ILE A 404 20.10 -52.97 5.60
CA ILE A 404 18.96 -53.33 4.72
C ILE A 404 18.56 -54.81 4.81
N LYS A 405 19.47 -55.68 5.26
CA LYS A 405 19.20 -57.13 5.45
C LYS A 405 18.36 -57.41 6.70
N HIS A 406 18.34 -56.48 7.65
CA HIS A 406 17.77 -56.67 8.99
C HIS A 406 16.58 -55.73 9.28
N VAL A 407 16.27 -54.79 8.37
CA VAL A 407 15.21 -53.79 8.55
C VAL A 407 14.19 -53.87 7.43
N HIS A 408 12.96 -53.41 7.69
CA HIS A 408 11.87 -53.46 6.71
C HIS A 408 12.04 -52.43 5.59
N LEU A 409 12.43 -51.20 5.96
CA LEU A 409 12.64 -50.08 5.05
C LEU A 409 13.83 -49.26 5.54
N ILE A 410 14.64 -48.76 4.61
CA ILE A 410 15.72 -47.81 4.90
C ILE A 410 15.81 -46.75 3.81
N THR A 411 16.02 -45.49 4.20
CA THR A 411 16.23 -44.40 3.23
C THR A 411 17.61 -44.48 2.57
N PRO A 412 17.73 -44.39 1.23
CA PRO A 412 19.01 -44.42 0.56
C PRO A 412 19.79 -43.11 0.75
N VAL A 413 21.12 -43.20 0.84
CA VAL A 413 22.02 -42.04 0.84
C VAL A 413 23.03 -42.18 -0.32
N PRO A 414 22.98 -41.33 -1.35
CA PRO A 414 22.04 -40.23 -1.57
C PRO A 414 20.65 -40.71 -2.08
N GLY A 415 19.62 -39.87 -1.95
CA GLY A 415 18.33 -40.07 -2.63
C GLY A 415 17.10 -40.16 -1.72
N GLY A 416 17.29 -40.33 -0.41
CA GLY A 416 16.21 -40.41 0.57
C GLY A 416 15.81 -39.06 1.15
N VAL A 417 16.38 -38.70 2.31
CA VAL A 417 15.94 -37.54 3.10
C VAL A 417 16.25 -36.19 2.44
N GLY A 418 17.44 -36.01 1.87
CA GLY A 418 17.88 -34.73 1.30
C GLY A 418 16.94 -34.15 0.21
N PRO A 419 16.55 -34.92 -0.83
CA PRO A 419 15.57 -34.45 -1.80
C PRO A 419 14.21 -34.11 -1.18
N MET A 420 13.78 -34.84 -0.14
CA MET A 420 12.54 -34.52 0.57
C MET A 420 12.67 -33.22 1.37
N THR A 421 13.82 -32.95 1.99
CA THR A 421 14.12 -31.65 2.62
C THR A 421 13.93 -30.50 1.62
N VAL A 422 14.45 -30.64 0.40
CA VAL A 422 14.27 -29.61 -0.66
C VAL A 422 12.80 -29.48 -1.07
N ALA A 423 12.06 -30.59 -1.19
CA ALA A 423 10.63 -30.53 -1.49
C ALA A 423 9.84 -29.82 -0.37
N MET A 424 10.16 -30.09 0.90
CA MET A 424 9.54 -29.43 2.05
C MET A 424 9.89 -27.95 2.14
N LEU A 425 11.09 -27.55 1.72
CA LEU A 425 11.47 -26.15 1.57
C LEU A 425 10.60 -25.42 0.53
N MET A 426 10.36 -26.06 -0.62
CA MET A 426 9.44 -25.53 -1.65
C MET A 426 8.00 -25.44 -1.11
N HIS A 427 7.54 -26.46 -0.40
CA HIS A 427 6.23 -26.46 0.24
C HIS A 427 6.11 -25.33 1.29
N ASN A 428 7.11 -25.14 2.15
CA ASN A 428 7.10 -24.07 3.14
C ASN A 428 7.11 -22.69 2.47
N THR A 429 7.84 -22.53 1.36
CA THR A 429 7.82 -21.29 0.55
C THR A 429 6.44 -21.03 -0.07
N LEU A 430 5.79 -22.06 -0.61
CA LEU A 430 4.41 -21.95 -1.09
C LEU A 430 3.45 -21.57 0.04
N LEU A 431 3.60 -22.20 1.21
CA LEU A 431 2.78 -21.89 2.38
C LEU A 431 2.97 -20.44 2.86
N ALA A 432 4.20 -19.93 2.84
CA ALA A 432 4.50 -18.53 3.14
C ALA A 432 3.77 -17.59 2.17
N ALA A 433 3.86 -17.87 0.86
CA ALA A 433 3.18 -17.08 -0.16
C ALA A 433 1.65 -17.14 -0.04
N LYS A 434 1.09 -18.32 0.25
CA LYS A 434 -0.35 -18.47 0.50
C LYS A 434 -0.81 -17.66 1.71
N ARG A 435 -0.08 -17.71 2.82
CA ARG A 435 -0.40 -16.91 4.01
C ARG A 435 -0.35 -15.42 3.74
N GLN A 436 0.67 -14.96 3.01
CA GLN A 436 0.75 -13.55 2.64
C GLN A 436 -0.44 -13.12 1.77
N LEU A 437 -0.86 -13.97 0.82
CA LEU A 437 -2.05 -13.75 0.00
C LEU A 437 -3.35 -13.77 0.82
N GLU A 438 -3.49 -14.71 1.76
CA GLU A 438 -4.64 -14.76 2.67
C GLU A 438 -4.68 -13.51 3.56
N GLN A 439 -3.53 -13.09 4.10
CA GLN A 439 -3.40 -11.90 4.94
C GLN A 439 -3.74 -10.63 4.15
N SER A 440 -3.30 -10.52 2.90
CA SER A 440 -3.59 -9.36 2.06
C SER A 440 -5.06 -9.28 1.63
N SER A 441 -5.77 -10.41 1.66
CA SER A 441 -7.19 -10.52 1.33
C SER A 441 -8.13 -10.31 2.54
N LYS A 442 -7.60 -10.35 3.78
CA LYS A 442 -8.40 -10.09 4.98
C LYS A 442 -8.77 -8.60 5.06
N PRO A 443 -10.00 -8.28 5.50
CA PRO A 443 -10.36 -6.91 5.83
C PRO A 443 -9.39 -6.36 6.89
N LEU A 444 -8.99 -5.10 6.73
CA LEU A 444 -8.26 -4.38 7.77
C LEU A 444 -9.09 -4.37 9.06
N GLN A 445 -8.43 -4.66 10.18
CA GLN A 445 -9.02 -4.62 11.51
C GLN A 445 -8.35 -3.48 12.26
N ILE A 446 -9.12 -2.44 12.59
CA ILE A 446 -8.66 -1.27 13.36
C ILE A 446 -9.48 -1.25 14.64
N PRO A 447 -9.06 -1.95 15.71
CA PRO A 447 -9.83 -2.04 16.95
C PRO A 447 -10.04 -0.66 17.56
N ALA A 448 -11.27 -0.33 17.96
CA ALA A 448 -11.55 0.97 18.57
C ALA A 448 -10.96 1.07 19.99
N LEU A 449 -10.46 2.25 20.35
CA LEU A 449 -10.23 2.60 21.75
C LEU A 449 -11.57 2.94 22.43
N PRO A 450 -11.80 2.49 23.68
CA PRO A 450 -12.98 2.89 24.42
C PRO A 450 -12.93 4.39 24.73
N LEU A 451 -14.11 5.03 24.73
CA LEU A 451 -14.25 6.45 25.03
C LEU A 451 -15.13 6.66 26.26
N LYS A 452 -14.64 7.44 27.23
CA LYS A 452 -15.39 7.81 28.43
C LYS A 452 -15.99 9.20 28.26
N LEU A 453 -17.29 9.23 27.95
CA LEU A 453 -18.04 10.47 27.80
C LEU A 453 -18.39 11.06 29.17
N LEU A 454 -18.21 12.37 29.32
CA LEU A 454 -18.55 13.16 30.50
C LEU A 454 -19.58 14.23 30.13
N THR A 455 -20.37 14.64 31.12
CA THR A 455 -21.36 15.72 30.98
C THR A 455 -21.34 16.57 32.25
N PRO A 456 -21.09 17.89 32.17
CA PRO A 456 -20.79 18.66 30.95
C PRO A 456 -19.52 18.20 30.24
N VAL A 457 -19.44 18.43 28.93
CA VAL A 457 -18.26 18.08 28.12
C VAL A 457 -17.07 18.91 28.60
N PRO A 458 -15.91 18.31 28.94
CA PRO A 458 -14.72 19.05 29.38
C PRO A 458 -14.11 19.89 28.25
N SER A 459 -13.03 20.63 28.55
CA SER A 459 -12.27 21.33 27.50
C SER A 459 -11.62 20.34 26.54
N ASP A 460 -11.34 20.77 25.30
CA ASP A 460 -10.76 19.92 24.26
C ASP A 460 -9.41 19.30 24.70
N ILE A 461 -8.57 20.10 25.38
CA ILE A 461 -7.28 19.64 25.89
C ILE A 461 -7.42 18.64 27.04
N ASP A 462 -8.38 18.84 27.95
CA ASP A 462 -8.65 17.89 29.04
C ASP A 462 -9.10 16.53 28.49
N ILE A 463 -9.95 16.53 27.45
CA ILE A 463 -10.38 15.30 26.77
C ILE A 463 -9.17 14.63 26.09
N SER A 464 -8.30 15.39 25.43
CA SER A 464 -7.10 14.85 24.79
C SER A 464 -6.16 14.20 25.82
N ARG A 465 -5.89 14.88 26.94
CA ARG A 465 -5.00 14.38 28.01
C ARG A 465 -5.57 13.16 28.74
N ALA A 466 -6.89 13.10 28.89
CA ALA A 466 -7.56 11.98 29.56
C ALA A 466 -7.55 10.68 28.73
N GLN A 467 -7.23 10.75 27.43
CA GLN A 467 -7.22 9.58 26.54
C GLN A 467 -5.81 9.07 26.28
N GLN A 468 -5.59 7.79 26.55
CA GLN A 468 -4.34 7.11 26.22
C GLN A 468 -4.35 6.68 24.75
N PRO A 469 -3.52 7.27 23.86
CA PRO A 469 -3.48 6.87 22.46
C PRO A 469 -2.83 5.48 22.30
N LYS A 470 -3.15 4.78 21.20
CA LYS A 470 -2.39 3.60 20.78
C LYS A 470 -0.95 3.99 20.49
N LEU A 471 0.00 3.08 20.71
CA LEU A 471 1.33 3.26 20.15
C LEU A 471 1.24 3.33 18.62
N ILE A 472 1.98 4.25 18.01
CA ILE A 472 1.80 4.53 16.57
C ILE A 472 2.25 3.38 15.68
N ASN A 473 3.20 2.56 16.15
CA ASN A 473 3.62 1.33 15.48
C ASN A 473 2.51 0.27 15.46
N GLN A 474 1.74 0.16 16.54
CA GLN A 474 0.57 -0.72 16.60
C GLN A 474 -0.49 -0.26 15.59
N LEU A 475 -0.80 1.05 15.54
CA LEU A 475 -1.76 1.57 14.57
C LEU A 475 -1.27 1.40 13.11
N ALA A 476 0.03 1.55 12.87
CA ALA A 476 0.62 1.29 11.57
C ALA A 476 0.47 -0.18 11.16
N GLU A 477 0.69 -1.12 12.08
CA GLU A 477 0.48 -2.56 11.86
C GLU A 477 -1.01 -2.88 11.55
N GLU A 478 -1.95 -2.29 12.30
CA GLU A 478 -3.40 -2.40 12.05
C GLU A 478 -3.81 -1.89 10.66
N LEU A 479 -3.06 -0.92 10.11
CA LEU A 479 -3.20 -0.41 8.74
C LEU A 479 -2.45 -1.24 7.68
N GLY A 480 -1.66 -2.23 8.09
CA GLY A 480 -0.78 -2.99 7.21
C GLY A 480 0.41 -2.19 6.68
N ILE A 481 0.84 -1.13 7.38
CA ILE A 481 2.08 -0.39 7.10
C ILE A 481 3.24 -1.18 7.73
N TYR A 482 4.27 -1.47 6.94
CA TYR A 482 5.43 -2.20 7.43
C TYR A 482 6.35 -1.31 8.27
N SER A 483 7.12 -1.91 9.19
CA SER A 483 8.02 -1.18 10.09
C SER A 483 9.04 -0.30 9.36
N HIS A 484 9.56 -0.76 8.21
CA HIS A 484 10.50 0.00 7.37
C HIS A 484 9.82 1.10 6.52
N GLU A 485 8.49 1.11 6.46
CA GLU A 485 7.68 2.16 5.83
C GLU A 485 7.30 3.26 6.84
N LEU A 486 7.70 3.12 8.10
CA LEU A 486 7.33 3.98 9.22
C LEU A 486 8.57 4.62 9.88
N GLU A 487 8.57 5.93 10.05
CA GLU A 487 9.62 6.67 10.74
C GLU A 487 9.04 7.30 12.01
N LEU A 488 9.40 6.78 13.18
CA LEU A 488 8.81 7.20 14.47
C LEU A 488 9.28 8.60 14.89
N TYR A 489 8.34 9.41 15.40
CA TYR A 489 8.58 10.73 16.02
C TYR A 489 7.98 10.72 17.44
N GLY A 490 8.65 10.03 18.36
CA GLY A 490 8.08 9.68 19.66
C GLY A 490 7.13 8.48 19.54
N HIS A 491 6.21 8.33 20.49
CA HIS A 491 5.39 7.12 20.62
C HIS A 491 4.05 7.17 19.87
N TYR A 492 3.53 8.38 19.59
CA TYR A 492 2.15 8.57 19.12
C TYR A 492 2.03 9.23 17.74
N LYS A 493 3.15 9.52 17.08
CA LYS A 493 3.19 10.05 15.71
C LYS A 493 4.38 9.51 14.93
N ALA A 494 4.22 9.38 13.62
CA ALA A 494 5.24 8.85 12.73
C ALA A 494 5.08 9.39 11.31
N LYS A 495 6.16 9.42 10.53
CA LYS A 495 6.11 9.65 9.08
C LYS A 495 5.88 8.34 8.33
N VAL A 496 5.00 8.35 7.33
CA VAL A 496 4.69 7.20 6.46
C VAL A 496 5.38 7.37 5.11
N SER A 497 6.12 6.36 4.68
CA SER A 497 6.80 6.34 3.39
C SER A 497 5.77 6.31 2.24
N PRO A 498 5.87 7.24 1.26
CA PRO A 498 5.01 7.19 0.06
C PRO A 498 5.21 5.93 -0.80
N LYS A 499 6.29 5.16 -0.58
CA LYS A 499 6.58 3.90 -1.30
C LYS A 499 5.54 2.81 -1.04
N VAL A 500 4.73 2.93 0.01
CA VAL A 500 3.54 2.08 0.24
C VAL A 500 2.66 2.00 -1.01
N ILE A 501 2.58 3.09 -1.79
CA ILE A 501 1.80 3.14 -3.04
C ILE A 501 2.35 2.14 -4.08
N GLU A 502 3.67 1.93 -4.15
CA GLU A 502 4.30 1.06 -5.15
C GLU A 502 3.89 -0.40 -4.93
N ARG A 503 3.90 -0.88 -3.68
CA ARG A 503 3.48 -2.25 -3.37
C ARG A 503 1.97 -2.45 -3.50
N LEU A 504 1.17 -1.40 -3.29
CA LEU A 504 -0.29 -1.43 -3.34
C LEU A 504 -0.86 -0.95 -4.69
N GLN A 505 -0.02 -0.74 -5.70
CA GLN A 505 -0.43 -0.10 -6.96
C GLN A 505 -1.59 -0.83 -7.66
N SER A 506 -1.64 -2.16 -7.56
CA SER A 506 -2.69 -3.02 -8.14
C SER A 506 -4.05 -2.89 -7.46
N ARG A 507 -4.10 -2.42 -6.20
CA ARG A 507 -5.35 -2.28 -5.45
C ARG A 507 -6.26 -1.23 -6.07
N GLN A 508 -7.56 -1.50 -6.04
CA GLN A 508 -8.56 -0.46 -6.24
C GLN A 508 -8.51 0.51 -5.06
N ASN A 509 -8.59 1.81 -5.36
CA ASN A 509 -8.68 2.82 -4.31
C ASN A 509 -10.00 2.66 -3.54
N GLY A 510 -10.00 2.99 -2.26
CA GLY A 510 -11.27 3.12 -1.56
C GLY A 510 -12.02 4.41 -1.86
N LYS A 511 -13.08 4.63 -1.08
CA LYS A 511 -14.04 5.71 -1.31
C LYS A 511 -13.48 7.03 -0.80
N TYR A 512 -13.50 8.06 -1.63
CA TYR A 512 -12.91 9.35 -1.32
C TYR A 512 -13.99 10.37 -0.97
N ILE A 513 -14.03 10.83 0.27
CA ILE A 513 -15.09 11.68 0.82
C ILE A 513 -14.51 13.06 1.12
N LEU A 514 -15.12 14.12 0.58
CA LEU A 514 -14.74 15.51 0.88
C LEU A 514 -15.69 16.10 1.91
N VAL A 515 -15.17 16.55 3.04
CA VAL A 515 -15.89 17.39 4.00
C VAL A 515 -15.66 18.86 3.67
N SER A 516 -16.75 19.59 3.50
CA SER A 516 -16.78 21.03 3.31
C SER A 516 -17.86 21.64 4.22
N GLY A 517 -18.10 22.94 4.14
CA GLY A 517 -19.11 23.60 4.94
C GLY A 517 -19.83 24.70 4.17
N ILE A 518 -20.86 25.24 4.81
CA ILE A 518 -21.46 26.50 4.40
C ILE A 518 -20.48 27.66 4.60
N THR A 519 -20.83 28.84 4.09
CA THR A 519 -20.01 30.05 4.23
C THR A 519 -19.69 30.30 5.71
N PRO A 520 -18.41 30.39 6.12
CA PRO A 520 -18.04 30.55 7.52
C PRO A 520 -18.71 31.72 8.22
N THR A 521 -19.06 31.51 9.49
CA THR A 521 -19.52 32.54 10.42
C THR A 521 -18.63 32.59 11.66
N PRO A 522 -18.62 33.69 12.44
CA PRO A 522 -17.87 33.75 13.71
C PRO A 522 -18.28 32.70 14.75
N LEU A 523 -19.43 32.05 14.56
CA LEU A 523 -19.99 31.05 15.46
C LEU A 523 -19.40 29.65 15.27
N GLY A 524 -18.73 29.43 14.13
CA GLY A 524 -18.11 28.15 13.77
C GLY A 524 -19.12 27.10 13.28
N GLU A 525 -18.67 26.29 12.32
CA GLU A 525 -19.49 25.20 11.77
C GLU A 525 -19.07 23.83 12.30
N GLY A 526 -17.84 23.67 12.77
CA GLY A 526 -17.31 22.37 13.24
C GLY A 526 -16.91 21.42 12.11
N LYS A 527 -16.38 21.91 10.98
CA LYS A 527 -15.98 21.07 9.83
C LYS A 527 -15.00 19.95 10.20
N SER A 528 -13.88 20.31 10.83
CA SER A 528 -12.86 19.33 11.20
C SER A 528 -13.36 18.36 12.30
N THR A 529 -14.24 18.85 13.18
CA THR A 529 -14.96 18.03 14.16
C THR A 529 -15.80 16.97 13.45
N THR A 530 -16.49 17.33 12.37
CA THR A 530 -17.25 16.38 11.53
C THR A 530 -16.35 15.41 10.79
N THR A 531 -15.19 15.86 10.28
CA THR A 531 -14.19 14.96 9.67
C THR A 531 -13.76 13.86 10.63
N MET A 532 -13.46 14.22 11.89
CA MET A 532 -13.07 13.26 12.93
C MET A 532 -14.25 12.38 13.38
N GLY A 533 -15.40 12.98 13.66
CA GLY A 533 -16.60 12.24 14.07
C GLY A 533 -17.06 11.24 13.02
N LEU A 534 -17.00 11.60 11.73
CA LEU A 534 -17.33 10.71 10.63
C LEU A 534 -16.35 9.53 10.51
N VAL A 535 -15.04 9.79 10.56
CA VAL A 535 -14.05 8.70 10.47
C VAL A 535 -14.15 7.76 11.67
N GLN A 536 -14.39 8.30 12.86
CA GLN A 536 -14.64 7.53 14.09
C GLN A 536 -15.91 6.67 13.96
N ALA A 537 -17.01 7.24 13.47
CA ALA A 537 -18.25 6.50 13.23
C ALA A 537 -18.06 5.34 12.23
N LEU A 538 -17.36 5.58 11.11
CA LEU A 538 -17.07 4.56 10.11
C LEU A 538 -16.24 3.41 10.71
N THR A 539 -15.14 3.73 11.38
CA THR A 539 -14.19 2.72 11.88
C THR A 539 -14.68 2.07 13.17
N ALA A 540 -14.89 2.85 14.23
CA ALA A 540 -15.16 2.33 15.58
C ALA A 540 -16.58 1.78 15.75
N HIS A 541 -17.56 2.29 14.99
CA HIS A 541 -18.98 1.96 15.20
C HIS A 541 -19.61 1.17 14.05
N LEU A 542 -19.11 1.31 12.81
CA LEU A 542 -19.60 0.55 11.66
C LEU A 542 -18.64 -0.55 11.17
N GLY A 543 -17.44 -0.66 11.75
CA GLY A 543 -16.44 -1.67 11.35
C GLY A 543 -15.94 -1.49 9.92
N LYS A 544 -16.06 -0.29 9.34
CA LYS A 544 -15.61 0.04 7.98
C LYS A 544 -14.27 0.77 8.09
N PRO A 545 -13.16 0.20 7.56
CA PRO A 545 -11.85 0.84 7.64
C PRO A 545 -11.88 2.25 7.06
N ALA A 546 -11.43 3.24 7.83
CA ALA A 546 -11.37 4.61 7.36
C ALA A 546 -10.15 5.37 7.90
N ILE A 547 -9.62 6.27 7.08
CA ILE A 547 -8.52 7.18 7.40
C ILE A 547 -9.00 8.62 7.18
N ALA A 548 -8.71 9.52 8.12
CA ALA A 548 -8.94 10.94 7.91
C ALA A 548 -7.66 11.64 7.43
N ASN A 549 -7.80 12.59 6.50
CA ASN A 549 -6.68 13.38 5.99
C ASN A 549 -6.91 14.86 6.27
N VAL A 550 -6.07 15.45 7.12
CA VAL A 550 -6.22 16.83 7.57
C VAL A 550 -4.94 17.64 7.34
N ARG A 551 -5.09 18.96 7.39
CA ARG A 551 -3.97 19.90 7.25
C ARG A 551 -3.21 20.02 8.56
N GLN A 552 -1.91 20.22 8.46
CA GLN A 552 -1.13 20.71 9.59
C GLN A 552 -1.48 22.19 9.87
N PRO A 553 -1.76 22.56 11.12
CA PRO A 553 -1.96 23.96 11.51
C PRO A 553 -0.63 24.71 11.49
N SER A 554 -0.70 26.03 11.25
CA SER A 554 0.45 26.93 11.39
C SER A 554 0.64 27.30 12.86
N LEU A 555 1.88 27.43 13.30
CA LEU A 555 2.26 27.81 14.66
C LEU A 555 1.84 29.25 14.98
N GLY A 556 1.91 30.15 13.99
CA GLY A 556 1.63 31.57 14.18
C GLY A 556 0.22 31.84 14.76
N PRO A 557 -0.86 31.33 14.14
CA PRO A 557 -2.21 31.41 14.68
C PRO A 557 -2.38 30.76 16.07
N THR A 558 -1.72 29.61 16.31
CA THR A 558 -1.75 28.88 17.59
C THR A 558 -1.35 29.78 18.76
N LEU A 559 -0.26 30.52 18.61
CA LEU A 559 0.25 31.46 19.62
C LEU A 559 -0.43 32.84 19.59
N GLY A 560 -1.35 33.05 18.64
CA GLY A 560 -1.97 34.33 18.36
C GLY A 560 -3.37 34.47 18.96
N VAL A 561 -4.38 33.92 18.30
CA VAL A 561 -5.80 34.13 18.65
C VAL A 561 -6.58 32.80 18.67
N LYS A 562 -6.06 31.76 18.00
CA LYS A 562 -6.74 30.47 17.88
C LYS A 562 -5.92 29.40 18.56
N GLY A 563 -6.44 28.77 19.60
CA GLY A 563 -6.08 27.39 19.90
C GLY A 563 -6.40 26.54 18.66
N GLY A 564 -5.43 25.77 18.18
CA GLY A 564 -5.66 24.91 17.02
C GLY A 564 -6.29 23.61 17.48
N ALA A 565 -7.46 23.25 16.98
CA ALA A 565 -7.98 21.90 17.17
C ALA A 565 -8.19 21.29 15.79
N ALA A 566 -7.60 20.12 15.51
CA ALA A 566 -8.09 19.27 14.43
C ALA A 566 -9.30 18.48 14.93
N GLY A 567 -10.40 19.21 15.12
CA GLY A 567 -11.62 18.68 15.70
C GLY A 567 -12.12 19.52 16.87
N GLY A 568 -12.80 18.86 17.80
CA GLY A 568 -13.23 19.42 19.08
C GLY A 568 -14.08 18.43 19.86
N GLY A 569 -14.14 18.60 21.17
CA GLY A 569 -14.81 17.69 22.08
C GLY A 569 -14.29 16.26 21.93
N TYR A 570 -15.22 15.30 21.84
CA TYR A 570 -14.93 13.88 21.67
C TYR A 570 -14.60 13.45 20.22
N SER A 571 -14.45 14.41 19.30
CA SER A 571 -14.09 14.18 17.90
C SER A 571 -12.89 15.02 17.49
N GLN A 572 -11.69 14.57 17.84
CA GLN A 572 -10.43 15.28 17.62
C GLN A 572 -9.24 14.36 17.39
N VAL A 573 -8.18 14.91 16.78
CA VAL A 573 -6.85 14.28 16.66
C VAL A 573 -6.09 14.43 17.98
N ILE A 574 -5.40 13.38 18.41
CA ILE A 574 -4.57 13.36 19.63
C ILE A 574 -3.16 12.78 19.35
N PRO A 575 -2.14 13.18 20.13
CA PRO A 575 -2.14 14.25 21.15
C PRO A 575 -2.26 15.66 20.54
N MET A 576 -3.04 16.53 21.18
CA MET A 576 -3.42 17.83 20.63
C MET A 576 -2.29 18.88 20.69
N ASP A 577 -1.50 18.88 21.76
CA ASP A 577 -0.30 19.70 21.92
C ASP A 577 0.73 19.44 20.81
N GLU A 578 1.04 18.17 20.54
CA GLU A 578 1.96 17.78 19.47
C GLU A 578 1.44 18.15 18.08
N PHE A 579 0.12 18.07 17.88
CA PHE A 579 -0.55 18.42 16.63
C PHE A 579 -0.39 19.91 16.27
N ASN A 580 -0.39 20.80 17.26
CA ASN A 580 -0.47 22.25 17.06
C ASN A 580 0.85 23.02 17.11
N LEU A 581 1.90 22.37 17.61
CA LEU A 581 3.22 22.96 17.71
C LEU A 581 4.09 22.54 16.51
N HIS A 582 5.14 21.77 16.77
CA HIS A 582 6.15 21.45 15.75
C HIS A 582 5.78 20.24 14.89
N LEU A 583 4.89 19.37 15.38
CA LEU A 583 4.56 18.08 14.78
C LEU A 583 5.84 17.29 14.45
N THR A 584 6.20 17.21 13.16
CA THR A 584 7.41 16.53 12.65
C THR A 584 8.40 17.48 11.96
N GLY A 585 8.18 18.80 12.05
CA GLY A 585 9.07 19.81 11.48
C GLY A 585 8.84 20.16 10.01
N ASP A 586 7.71 19.77 9.40
CA ASP A 586 7.45 19.97 7.97
C ASP A 586 7.39 21.45 7.59
N ILE A 587 6.71 22.27 8.41
CA ILE A 587 6.65 23.73 8.21
C ILE A 587 8.03 24.37 8.39
N HIS A 588 8.85 23.88 9.34
CA HIS A 588 10.23 24.36 9.50
C HIS A 588 11.07 24.09 8.26
N ALA A 589 10.94 22.90 7.66
CA ALA A 589 11.63 22.54 6.42
C ALA A 589 11.20 23.45 5.25
N ILE A 590 9.90 23.77 5.14
CA ILE A 590 9.38 24.75 4.17
C ILE A 590 9.97 26.14 4.41
N GLY A 591 10.02 26.59 5.67
CA GLY A 591 10.60 27.88 6.03
C GLY A 591 12.08 27.98 5.65
N ALA A 592 12.87 26.96 5.98
CA ALA A 592 14.28 26.88 5.62
C ALA A 592 14.49 26.86 4.10
N ALA A 593 13.69 26.07 3.36
CA ALA A 593 13.78 25.99 1.90
C ALA A 593 13.41 27.32 1.23
N ASN A 594 12.32 27.96 1.66
CA ASN A 594 11.91 29.26 1.12
C ASN A 594 12.98 30.34 1.37
N ASN A 595 13.52 30.38 2.59
CA ASN A 595 14.53 31.38 2.94
C ASN A 595 15.88 31.12 2.26
N LEU A 596 16.25 29.86 2.01
CA LEU A 596 17.39 29.53 1.17
C LEU A 596 17.19 30.04 -0.26
N LEU A 597 15.98 29.88 -0.83
CA LEU A 597 15.68 30.40 -2.16
C LEU A 597 15.82 31.93 -2.20
N ALA A 598 15.24 32.65 -1.24
CA ALA A 598 15.37 34.10 -1.15
C ALA A 598 16.84 34.53 -1.05
N ALA A 599 17.63 33.86 -0.18
CA ALA A 599 19.06 34.13 -0.05
C ALA A 599 19.83 33.85 -1.34
N ALA A 600 19.48 32.80 -2.08
CA ALA A 600 20.14 32.45 -3.33
C ALA A 600 19.84 33.45 -4.45
N ILE A 601 18.62 34.00 -4.52
CA ILE A 601 18.26 35.07 -5.47
C ILE A 601 19.12 36.30 -5.20
N ASP A 602 19.12 36.80 -3.97
CA ASP A 602 19.89 38.00 -3.58
C ASP A 602 21.40 37.77 -3.82
N THR A 603 21.92 36.60 -3.46
CA THR A 603 23.33 36.19 -3.67
C THR A 603 23.69 36.15 -5.16
N ARG A 604 22.81 35.56 -5.99
CA ARG A 604 23.02 35.46 -7.44
C ARG A 604 23.09 36.84 -8.06
N MET A 605 22.17 37.73 -7.71
CA MET A 605 22.17 39.12 -8.18
C MET A 605 23.43 39.86 -7.74
N PHE A 606 23.80 39.78 -6.46
CA PHE A 606 24.99 40.45 -5.93
C PHE A 606 26.27 40.04 -6.68
N HIS A 607 26.50 38.73 -6.85
CA HIS A 607 27.68 38.26 -7.57
C HIS A 607 27.63 38.57 -9.06
N GLU A 608 26.45 38.57 -9.67
CA GLU A 608 26.31 38.98 -11.06
C GLU A 608 26.69 40.46 -11.22
N THR A 609 26.09 41.37 -10.45
CA THR A 609 26.34 42.82 -10.58
C THR A 609 27.78 43.22 -10.21
N THR A 610 28.40 42.56 -9.24
CA THR A 610 29.76 42.91 -8.79
C THR A 610 30.88 42.39 -9.72
N GLN A 611 30.60 41.43 -10.60
CA GLN A 611 31.59 40.90 -11.54
C GLN A 611 31.48 41.58 -12.91
N LYS A 612 32.54 42.31 -13.31
CA LYS A 612 32.59 43.05 -14.59
C LYS A 612 32.90 42.18 -15.81
N ASN A 613 33.48 40.99 -15.62
CA ASN A 613 33.91 40.11 -16.71
C ASN A 613 33.17 38.76 -16.64
N ASP A 614 32.49 38.41 -17.73
CA ASP A 614 31.66 37.20 -17.83
C ASP A 614 32.47 35.91 -17.75
N ALA A 615 33.68 35.87 -18.33
CA ALA A 615 34.56 34.72 -18.24
C ALA A 615 35.00 34.49 -16.78
N THR A 616 35.30 35.56 -16.04
CA THR A 616 35.63 35.46 -14.60
C THR A 616 34.43 35.01 -13.78
N PHE A 617 33.23 35.53 -14.06
CA PHE A 617 32.03 35.13 -13.36
C PHE A 617 31.68 33.65 -13.63
N TYR A 618 31.74 33.24 -14.90
CA TYR A 618 31.60 31.84 -15.32
C TYR A 618 32.64 30.92 -14.67
N ASN A 619 33.87 31.39 -14.53
CA ASN A 619 34.92 30.65 -13.84
C ASN A 619 34.57 30.33 -12.38
N ARG A 620 33.82 31.21 -11.71
CA ARG A 620 33.33 31.01 -10.34
C ARG A 620 32.05 30.17 -10.28
N LEU A 621 31.16 30.31 -11.26
CA LEU A 621 29.92 29.51 -11.35
C LEU A 621 30.20 28.05 -11.67
N VAL A 622 31.18 27.76 -12.52
CA VAL A 622 31.53 26.39 -12.96
C VAL A 622 33.00 26.08 -12.66
N PRO A 623 33.43 26.06 -11.39
CA PRO A 623 34.84 25.95 -11.05
C PRO A 623 35.46 24.63 -11.51
N LYS A 624 36.75 24.65 -11.84
CA LYS A 624 37.51 23.41 -12.11
C LYS A 624 37.73 22.65 -10.82
N LYS A 625 37.34 21.37 -10.79
CA LYS A 625 37.70 20.41 -9.72
C LYS A 625 38.61 19.36 -10.33
N SER A 626 39.81 19.20 -9.76
CA SER A 626 40.87 18.34 -10.31
C SER A 626 41.15 18.61 -11.79
N GLY A 627 41.22 19.89 -12.16
CA GLY A 627 41.51 20.36 -13.52
C GLY A 627 40.35 20.32 -14.51
N LYS A 628 39.19 19.73 -14.17
CA LYS A 628 38.04 19.56 -15.08
C LYS A 628 36.84 20.38 -14.63
N ARG A 629 36.12 20.98 -15.58
CA ARG A 629 34.79 21.55 -15.34
C ARG A 629 33.71 20.49 -15.54
N LYS A 630 32.61 20.60 -14.80
CA LYS A 630 31.41 19.79 -15.02
C LYS A 630 30.18 20.62 -14.69
N PHE A 631 29.20 20.63 -15.59
CA PHE A 631 27.89 21.17 -15.26
C PHE A 631 27.23 20.31 -14.18
N THR A 632 26.59 20.97 -13.21
CA THR A 632 25.62 20.27 -12.36
C THR A 632 24.40 19.89 -13.18
N ALA A 633 23.59 18.95 -12.71
CA ALA A 633 22.34 18.59 -13.38
C ALA A 633 21.42 19.81 -13.59
N SER A 634 21.45 20.78 -12.68
CA SER A 634 20.64 22.00 -12.78
C SER A 634 21.17 22.94 -13.86
N MET A 635 22.49 23.13 -13.89
CA MET A 635 23.14 23.91 -14.95
C MET A 635 22.91 23.29 -16.33
N GLN A 636 22.94 21.96 -16.45
CA GLN A 636 22.65 21.29 -17.71
C GLN A 636 21.22 21.57 -18.17
N ARG A 637 20.22 21.53 -17.28
CA ARG A 637 18.83 21.86 -17.63
C ARG A 637 18.66 23.31 -18.09
N ARG A 638 19.43 24.25 -17.54
CA ARG A 638 19.47 25.62 -18.04
C ARG A 638 20.10 25.70 -19.44
N ILE A 639 21.22 25.02 -19.67
CA ILE A 639 21.87 24.93 -20.99
C ILE A 639 20.88 24.41 -22.05
N ASP A 640 20.16 23.33 -21.73
CA ASP A 640 19.16 22.74 -22.62
C ASP A 640 18.02 23.74 -22.91
N ARG A 641 17.53 24.46 -21.90
CA ARG A 641 16.49 25.50 -22.05
C ARG A 641 16.94 26.69 -22.90
N LEU A 642 18.22 27.06 -22.82
CA LEU A 642 18.81 28.11 -23.65
C LEU A 642 19.05 27.64 -25.10
N GLY A 643 18.78 26.37 -25.42
CA GLY A 643 19.02 25.79 -26.74
C GLY A 643 20.51 25.62 -27.06
N ILE A 644 21.36 25.50 -26.02
CA ILE A 644 22.80 25.35 -26.18
C ILE A 644 23.12 23.85 -26.23
N ASN A 645 23.47 23.32 -27.41
CA ASN A 645 23.70 21.89 -27.63
C ASN A 645 25.13 21.46 -27.25
N LYS A 646 25.59 21.80 -26.04
CA LYS A 646 26.95 21.48 -25.56
C LYS A 646 26.90 21.01 -24.11
N SER A 647 27.48 19.83 -23.85
CA SER A 647 27.56 19.25 -22.49
C SER A 647 28.91 19.51 -21.81
N ASN A 648 29.94 19.90 -22.56
CA ASN A 648 31.25 20.23 -22.02
C ASN A 648 31.33 21.73 -21.69
N PRO A 649 31.54 22.11 -20.41
CA PRO A 649 31.62 23.52 -20.03
C PRO A 649 32.77 24.30 -20.66
N ASP A 650 33.84 23.63 -21.10
CA ASP A 650 34.99 24.31 -21.72
C ASP A 650 34.76 24.60 -23.23
N GLU A 651 33.65 24.13 -23.82
CA GLU A 651 33.30 24.34 -25.23
C GLU A 651 32.34 25.52 -25.47
N LEU A 652 31.86 26.17 -24.41
CA LEU A 652 30.95 27.31 -24.54
C LEU A 652 31.67 28.52 -25.17
N THR A 653 31.04 29.14 -26.16
CA THR A 653 31.51 30.41 -26.72
C THR A 653 31.31 31.55 -25.71
N PRO A 654 31.99 32.70 -25.87
CA PRO A 654 31.76 33.87 -25.01
C PRO A 654 30.28 34.30 -24.94
N GLU A 655 29.55 34.20 -26.04
CA GLU A 655 28.12 34.51 -26.11
C GLU A 655 27.27 33.49 -25.35
N GLU A 656 27.54 32.20 -25.52
CA GLU A 656 26.87 31.14 -24.75
C GLU A 656 27.17 31.26 -23.25
N ILE A 657 28.41 31.61 -22.89
CA ILE A 657 28.80 31.89 -21.50
C ILE A 657 27.98 33.05 -20.94
N ASN A 658 27.86 34.15 -21.67
CA ASN A 658 27.07 35.31 -21.22
C ASN A 658 25.61 34.91 -20.99
N ARG A 659 24.96 34.26 -21.96
CA ARG A 659 23.55 33.81 -21.87
C ARG A 659 23.33 32.82 -20.71
N PHE A 660 24.29 31.95 -20.46
CA PHE A 660 24.21 31.00 -19.35
C PHE A 660 24.43 31.68 -17.99
N ALA A 661 25.49 32.48 -17.86
CA ALA A 661 25.96 33.05 -16.60
C ALA A 661 25.10 34.22 -16.12
N ARG A 662 24.65 35.10 -17.02
CA ARG A 662 23.81 36.26 -16.69
C ARG A 662 22.34 35.85 -16.65
N LEU A 663 21.69 36.06 -15.50
CA LEU A 663 20.23 35.96 -15.41
C LEU A 663 19.55 37.28 -15.70
N ASN A 664 20.24 38.41 -15.50
CA ASN A 664 19.72 39.77 -15.65
C ASN A 664 18.37 39.95 -14.94
N ILE A 665 18.25 39.44 -13.71
CA ILE A 665 17.04 39.58 -12.89
C ILE A 665 16.71 41.06 -12.72
N ASP A 666 15.48 41.44 -13.04
CA ASP A 666 14.92 42.74 -12.67
C ASP A 666 14.51 42.72 -11.19
N PRO A 667 15.17 43.49 -10.30
CA PRO A 667 14.91 43.48 -8.86
C PRO A 667 13.46 43.81 -8.49
N ASP A 668 12.78 44.63 -9.29
CA ASP A 668 11.42 45.12 -8.99
C ASP A 668 10.35 44.07 -9.31
N THR A 669 10.72 43.02 -10.05
CA THR A 669 9.82 41.93 -10.44
C THR A 669 9.93 40.70 -9.53
N ILE A 670 10.81 40.72 -8.52
CA ILE A 670 11.01 39.59 -7.61
C ILE A 670 9.74 39.34 -6.79
N THR A 671 9.15 38.17 -6.99
CA THR A 671 7.92 37.75 -6.31
C THR A 671 8.18 37.02 -4.99
N ILE A 672 9.38 36.45 -4.83
CA ILE A 672 9.74 35.66 -3.66
C ILE A 672 10.07 36.56 -2.47
N LYS A 673 9.26 36.42 -1.43
CA LYS A 673 9.50 36.96 -0.09
C LYS A 673 10.16 35.92 0.81
N ARG A 674 10.72 36.38 1.92
CA ARG A 674 11.13 35.50 3.02
C ARG A 674 9.90 35.02 3.79
N VAL A 675 10.06 34.04 4.67
CA VAL A 675 8.95 33.53 5.49
C VAL A 675 9.36 33.23 6.92
N VAL A 676 8.39 33.32 7.82
CA VAL A 676 8.49 32.89 9.23
C VAL A 676 7.12 32.40 9.68
N ASP A 677 7.05 31.32 10.48
CA ASP A 677 5.77 30.76 10.93
C ASP A 677 5.28 31.40 12.24
N ILE A 678 5.33 32.73 12.30
CA ILE A 678 4.94 33.55 13.45
C ILE A 678 4.10 34.72 12.93
N ASN A 679 3.12 35.16 13.72
CA ASN A 679 2.31 36.34 13.41
C ASN A 679 3.10 37.62 13.67
N ASP A 680 3.94 38.04 12.72
CA ASP A 680 4.75 39.26 12.86
C ASP A 680 4.42 40.31 11.79
N ARG A 681 3.61 41.31 12.17
CA ARG A 681 3.24 42.39 11.27
C ARG A 681 4.38 43.34 10.92
N MET A 682 5.45 43.42 11.73
CA MET A 682 6.56 44.34 11.48
C MET A 682 7.43 43.87 10.31
N LEU A 683 7.32 42.60 9.92
CA LEU A 683 8.04 42.02 8.79
C LEU A 683 7.29 42.11 7.45
N ARG A 684 6.10 42.71 7.40
CA ARG A 684 5.30 42.87 6.16
C ARG A 684 6.09 43.57 5.04
N GLN A 685 6.91 44.54 5.42
CA GLN A 685 7.81 45.24 4.52
C GLN A 685 9.11 45.58 5.26
N VAL A 686 10.24 45.27 4.64
CA VAL A 686 11.59 45.50 5.19
C VAL A 686 12.54 45.93 4.09
N THR A 687 13.63 46.59 4.45
CA THR A 687 14.76 46.86 3.54
C THR A 687 15.94 45.99 3.95
N ILE A 688 16.47 45.20 3.00
CA ILE A 688 17.62 44.29 3.23
C ILE A 688 18.91 44.85 2.63
N GLY A 689 20.06 44.25 2.99
CA GLY A 689 21.37 44.59 2.42
C GLY A 689 21.96 45.91 2.93
N GLN A 690 21.58 46.33 4.15
CA GLN A 690 22.00 47.64 4.70
C GLN A 690 23.41 47.65 5.31
N ALA A 691 24.05 46.48 5.44
CA ALA A 691 25.41 46.40 5.96
C ALA A 691 26.43 47.05 5.00
N PRO A 692 27.58 47.55 5.50
CA PRO A 692 28.58 48.22 4.65
C PRO A 692 29.12 47.38 3.49
N THR A 693 29.13 46.04 3.63
CA THR A 693 29.60 45.08 2.63
C THR A 693 28.66 44.95 1.43
N GLU A 694 27.37 45.21 1.62
CA GLU A 694 26.32 45.15 0.59
C GLU A 694 25.89 46.56 0.12
N LYS A 695 26.69 47.58 0.43
CA LYS A 695 26.40 48.97 0.10
C LYS A 695 26.03 49.14 -1.37
N ASN A 696 24.94 49.89 -1.61
CA ASN A 696 24.32 50.12 -2.93
C ASN A 696 23.62 48.91 -3.56
N HIS A 697 23.49 47.79 -2.85
CA HIS A 697 22.73 46.60 -3.27
C HIS A 697 21.52 46.33 -2.35
N THR A 698 20.93 47.40 -1.79
CA THR A 698 19.73 47.31 -0.94
C THR A 698 18.46 47.08 -1.76
N ARG A 699 17.49 46.36 -1.19
CA ARG A 699 16.17 46.12 -1.82
C ARG A 699 15.05 46.17 -0.78
N VAL A 700 13.88 46.67 -1.18
CA VAL A 700 12.64 46.56 -0.40
C VAL A 700 11.98 45.21 -0.67
N THR A 701 11.65 44.47 0.38
CA THR A 701 10.97 43.18 0.33
C THR A 701 10.08 43.00 1.56
N GLY A 702 9.70 41.78 1.92
CA GLY A 702 8.92 41.48 3.13
C GLY A 702 8.95 40.00 3.49
N PHE A 703 8.15 39.66 4.48
CA PHE A 703 7.89 38.29 4.91
C PHE A 703 6.41 37.93 4.73
N ASP A 704 6.17 36.68 4.38
CA ASP A 704 4.85 36.05 4.52
C ASP A 704 4.90 35.00 5.63
N ILE A 705 3.75 34.57 6.14
CA ILE A 705 3.73 33.40 7.04
C ILE A 705 4.13 32.15 6.26
N THR A 706 4.84 31.19 6.87
CA THR A 706 5.42 30.04 6.13
C THR A 706 4.40 29.24 5.31
N VAL A 707 3.18 29.05 5.84
CA VAL A 707 2.09 28.36 5.13
C VAL A 707 1.55 29.10 3.90
N ALA A 708 1.94 30.36 3.68
CA ALA A 708 1.65 31.14 2.48
C ALA A 708 2.67 30.92 1.35
N SER A 709 3.81 30.26 1.62
CA SER A 709 4.82 29.97 0.60
C SER A 709 4.28 29.11 -0.53
N GLU A 710 4.70 29.37 -1.77
CA GLU A 710 4.42 28.48 -2.91
C GLU A 710 4.96 27.07 -2.68
N LEU A 711 6.06 26.92 -1.93
CA LEU A 711 6.59 25.60 -1.57
C LEU A 711 5.60 24.77 -0.74
N MET A 712 4.78 25.42 0.10
CA MET A 712 3.71 24.74 0.84
C MET A 712 2.60 24.25 -0.11
N ALA A 713 2.23 25.06 -1.11
CA ALA A 713 1.28 24.66 -2.14
C ALA A 713 1.83 23.51 -3.01
N ILE A 714 3.12 23.54 -3.34
CA ILE A 714 3.81 22.46 -4.05
C ILE A 714 3.82 21.18 -3.23
N LEU A 715 4.15 21.25 -1.93
CA LEU A 715 4.08 20.10 -1.03
C LEU A 715 2.67 19.49 -1.01
N ALA A 716 1.64 20.35 -0.97
CA ALA A 716 0.25 19.90 -0.98
C ALA A 716 -0.20 19.27 -2.31
N LEU A 717 0.35 19.69 -3.45
CA LEU A 717 -0.09 19.26 -4.79
C LEU A 717 0.79 18.20 -5.46
N SER A 718 1.97 17.92 -4.90
CA SER A 718 2.91 16.97 -5.46
C SER A 718 2.41 15.53 -5.38
N LYS A 719 2.75 14.72 -6.38
CA LYS A 719 2.41 13.29 -6.44
C LYS A 719 3.46 12.39 -5.78
N ASP A 720 4.72 12.81 -5.84
CA ASP A 720 5.89 12.11 -5.33
C ASP A 720 7.10 13.09 -5.30
N LEU A 721 8.26 12.61 -4.85
CA LEU A 721 9.47 13.43 -4.73
C LEU A 721 9.98 13.96 -6.07
N ARG A 722 9.76 13.21 -7.16
CA ARG A 722 10.18 13.63 -8.50
C ARG A 722 9.29 14.75 -9.01
N ASP A 723 7.97 14.61 -8.90
CA ASP A 723 7.01 15.67 -9.23
C ASP A 723 7.26 16.92 -8.39
N MET A 724 7.53 16.78 -7.09
CA MET A 724 7.87 17.90 -6.22
C MET A 724 9.12 18.64 -6.71
N LYS A 725 10.19 17.91 -7.05
CA LYS A 725 11.43 18.49 -7.60
C LYS A 725 11.18 19.24 -8.92
N GLU A 726 10.38 18.68 -9.81
CA GLU A 726 10.02 19.29 -11.10
C GLU A 726 9.16 20.54 -10.91
N ARG A 727 8.26 20.55 -9.93
CA ARG A 727 7.45 21.73 -9.53
C ARG A 727 8.31 22.83 -8.92
N ILE A 728 9.20 22.49 -7.99
CA ILE A 728 10.15 23.44 -7.39
C ILE A 728 10.97 24.15 -8.47
N GLY A 729 11.51 23.40 -9.44
CA GLY A 729 12.31 23.98 -10.52
C GLY A 729 11.53 24.92 -11.46
N ARG A 730 10.20 24.81 -11.49
CA ARG A 730 9.30 25.64 -12.32
C ARG A 730 8.84 26.94 -11.64
N ILE A 731 9.06 27.09 -10.33
CA ILE A 731 8.73 28.34 -9.61
C ILE A 731 9.41 29.50 -10.34
N VAL A 732 8.63 30.51 -10.71
CA VAL A 732 9.10 31.76 -11.32
C VAL A 732 9.40 32.73 -10.19
N VAL A 733 10.66 33.15 -10.08
CA VAL A 733 11.13 33.99 -8.96
C VAL A 733 11.13 35.48 -9.28
N ALA A 734 11.27 35.82 -10.56
CA ALA A 734 11.32 37.17 -11.11
C ALA A 734 11.18 37.12 -12.64
N ALA A 735 11.09 38.28 -13.27
CA ALA A 735 11.39 38.45 -14.69
C ALA A 735 12.84 38.95 -14.86
N ASP A 736 13.43 38.69 -16.03
CA ASP A 736 14.64 39.37 -16.44
C ASP A 736 14.33 40.76 -17.04
N VAL A 737 15.37 41.54 -17.35
CA VAL A 737 15.24 42.86 -17.99
C VAL A 737 14.52 42.84 -19.36
N ASN A 738 14.38 41.67 -19.98
CA ASN A 738 13.65 41.47 -21.23
C ASN A 738 12.24 40.89 -20.99
N ARG A 739 11.76 40.89 -19.74
CA ARG A 739 10.46 40.35 -19.29
C ARG A 739 10.30 38.83 -19.45
N SER A 740 11.39 38.10 -19.64
CA SER A 740 11.37 36.63 -19.66
C SER A 740 11.38 36.07 -18.24
N PRO A 741 10.66 34.96 -17.96
CA PRO A 741 10.60 34.40 -16.61
C PRO A 741 11.93 33.78 -16.18
N VAL A 742 12.40 34.15 -14.99
CA VAL A 742 13.54 33.53 -14.31
C VAL A 742 13.00 32.55 -13.27
N THR A 743 13.50 31.31 -13.29
CA THR A 743 13.02 30.23 -12.42
C THR A 743 14.01 29.83 -11.34
N VAL A 744 13.56 29.04 -10.36
CA VAL A 744 14.43 28.40 -9.35
C VAL A 744 15.51 27.51 -9.99
N GLU A 745 15.20 26.87 -11.12
CA GLU A 745 16.17 26.10 -11.88
C GLU A 745 17.28 26.99 -12.47
N ASP A 746 16.95 28.21 -12.90
CA ASP A 746 17.94 29.17 -13.42
C ASP A 746 18.87 29.70 -12.34
N VAL A 747 18.32 29.92 -11.13
CA VAL A 747 19.09 30.27 -9.94
C VAL A 747 20.01 29.12 -9.51
N GLY A 748 19.65 27.88 -9.82
CA GLY A 748 20.43 26.67 -9.53
C GLY A 748 20.12 26.03 -8.18
N CYS A 749 18.95 26.31 -7.59
CA CYS A 749 18.60 25.89 -6.22
C CYS A 749 17.67 24.67 -6.13
N THR A 750 17.08 24.20 -7.23
CA THR A 750 16.08 23.13 -7.23
C THR A 750 16.50 21.90 -6.40
N GLY A 751 17.74 21.44 -6.58
CA GLY A 751 18.27 20.27 -5.87
C GLY A 751 18.38 20.48 -4.35
N ALA A 752 18.85 21.66 -3.93
CA ALA A 752 19.01 21.99 -2.51
C ALA A 752 17.65 22.13 -1.81
N LEU A 753 16.69 22.80 -2.44
CA LEU A 753 15.32 22.90 -1.92
C LEU A 753 14.65 21.53 -1.81
N THR A 754 14.82 20.68 -2.83
CA THR A 754 14.31 19.30 -2.78
C THR A 754 14.94 18.49 -1.65
N ALA A 755 16.24 18.67 -1.40
CA ALA A 755 16.93 17.97 -0.32
C ALA A 755 16.40 18.37 1.06
N LEU A 756 16.13 19.66 1.29
CA LEU A 756 15.52 20.16 2.53
C LEU A 756 14.10 19.62 2.75
N LEU A 757 13.37 19.34 1.67
CA LEU A 757 11.99 18.87 1.72
C LEU A 757 11.85 17.34 1.57
N ARG A 758 12.97 16.59 1.51
CA ARG A 758 12.97 15.14 1.27
C ARG A 758 12.14 14.37 2.29
N ASP A 759 12.19 14.76 3.55
CA ASP A 759 11.47 14.08 4.64
C ASP A 759 10.11 14.74 4.90
N ALA A 760 9.99 16.04 4.65
CA ALA A 760 8.74 16.80 4.74
C ALA A 760 7.68 16.35 3.73
N ILE A 761 8.05 15.61 2.68
CA ILE A 761 7.10 15.04 1.71
C ILE A 761 6.31 13.83 2.23
N LYS A 762 6.74 13.23 3.35
CA LYS A 762 6.14 12.03 3.93
C LYS A 762 4.99 12.44 4.87
N PRO A 763 3.75 11.95 4.66
CA PRO A 763 2.61 12.25 5.54
C PRO A 763 2.84 11.79 6.98
N ASN A 764 2.26 12.50 7.94
CA ASN A 764 2.37 12.17 9.37
C ASN A 764 1.15 11.36 9.83
N LEU A 765 1.35 10.13 10.30
CA LEU A 765 0.33 9.30 10.92
C LEU A 765 0.16 9.69 12.39
N MET A 766 -1.09 9.94 12.77
CA MET A 766 -1.60 10.16 14.12
C MET A 766 -2.94 9.42 14.26
N GLN A 767 -3.72 9.72 15.31
CA GLN A 767 -5.00 9.07 15.55
C GLN A 767 -6.03 9.99 16.18
N THR A 768 -7.29 9.57 16.11
CA THR A 768 -8.42 10.15 16.86
C THR A 768 -8.50 9.58 18.28
N LEU A 769 -9.38 10.15 19.11
CA LEU A 769 -9.68 9.64 20.45
C LEU A 769 -10.09 8.15 20.48
N GLU A 770 -10.82 7.65 19.47
CA GLU A 770 -11.22 6.23 19.39
C GLU A 770 -10.19 5.36 18.65
N GLY A 771 -8.96 5.86 18.44
CA GLY A 771 -7.88 5.09 17.81
C GLY A 771 -8.03 4.89 16.30
N THR A 772 -8.88 5.70 15.65
CA THR A 772 -9.01 5.75 14.18
C THR A 772 -7.83 6.53 13.58
N PRO A 773 -7.19 6.06 12.50
CA PRO A 773 -6.01 6.70 11.93
C PRO A 773 -6.27 8.03 11.22
N VAL A 774 -5.30 8.93 11.34
CA VAL A 774 -5.33 10.27 10.74
C VAL A 774 -3.99 10.55 10.07
N LEU A 775 -3.98 10.95 8.80
CA LEU A 775 -2.82 11.54 8.15
C LEU A 775 -2.89 13.07 8.21
N VAL A 776 -1.89 13.68 8.83
CA VAL A 776 -1.71 15.12 8.95
C VAL A 776 -0.59 15.55 8.02
N HIS A 777 -0.89 16.31 6.98
CA HIS A 777 0.15 16.66 6.02
C HIS A 777 -0.16 17.86 5.14
N ALA A 778 0.84 18.74 5.00
CA ALA A 778 0.74 20.06 4.38
C ALA A 778 -0.32 20.95 5.03
N GLY A 779 -0.23 22.26 4.80
CA GLY A 779 -1.20 23.21 5.36
C GLY A 779 -1.23 24.52 4.59
N PRO A 780 -1.43 24.52 3.25
CA PRO A 780 -1.44 25.76 2.48
C PRO A 780 -2.60 26.66 2.92
N PHE A 781 -2.36 27.97 2.91
CA PHE A 781 -3.39 28.95 3.24
C PHE A 781 -4.62 28.84 2.33
N ALA A 782 -5.81 28.75 2.94
CA ALA A 782 -7.07 28.60 2.22
C ALA A 782 -7.55 29.92 1.58
N ASN A 783 -6.94 31.07 1.87
CA ASN A 783 -7.30 32.32 1.18
C ASN A 783 -6.60 32.39 -0.18
N ILE A 784 -5.30 32.09 -0.18
CA ILE A 784 -4.40 32.33 -1.31
C ILE A 784 -3.97 31.08 -2.06
N SER A 785 -4.34 29.90 -1.56
CA SER A 785 -3.99 28.60 -2.12
C SER A 785 -5.15 27.62 -1.93
N ILE A 786 -4.93 26.35 -2.25
CA ILE A 786 -5.99 25.33 -2.32
C ILE A 786 -6.66 25.01 -0.98
N GLY A 787 -6.03 25.33 0.15
CA GLY A 787 -6.63 25.13 1.47
C GLY A 787 -6.95 23.68 1.83
N ALA A 788 -6.21 22.70 1.30
CA ALA A 788 -6.42 21.27 1.55
C ALA A 788 -5.11 20.55 1.92
N SER A 789 -5.21 19.37 2.55
CA SER A 789 -4.09 18.48 2.86
C SER A 789 -3.42 17.94 1.59
N SER A 790 -2.29 17.24 1.72
CA SER A 790 -1.51 16.83 0.56
C SER A 790 -2.12 15.70 -0.28
N VAL A 791 -1.89 15.77 -1.60
CA VAL A 791 -2.22 14.70 -2.57
C VAL A 791 -1.55 13.37 -2.20
N ILE A 792 -0.34 13.41 -1.66
CA ILE A 792 0.40 12.19 -1.25
C ILE A 792 -0.34 11.50 -0.10
N ALA A 793 -0.82 12.25 0.89
CA ALA A 793 -1.60 11.68 1.99
C ALA A 793 -2.87 11.00 1.47
N ASP A 794 -3.59 11.62 0.53
CA ASP A 794 -4.79 11.02 -0.07
C ASP A 794 -4.48 9.74 -0.84
N ARG A 795 -3.41 9.75 -1.66
CA ARG A 795 -3.01 8.58 -2.45
C ARG A 795 -2.56 7.41 -1.56
N VAL A 796 -1.78 7.69 -0.50
CA VAL A 796 -1.36 6.68 0.47
C VAL A 796 -2.59 6.11 1.18
N ALA A 797 -3.45 6.96 1.74
CA ALA A 797 -4.65 6.52 2.44
C ALA A 797 -5.57 5.68 1.55
N LEU A 798 -5.87 6.14 0.33
CA LEU A 798 -6.76 5.46 -0.60
C LEU A 798 -6.26 4.07 -1.00
N LYS A 799 -4.94 3.87 -1.04
CA LYS A 799 -4.32 2.56 -1.32
C LYS A 799 -4.32 1.66 -0.10
N LEU A 800 -4.04 2.20 1.08
CA LEU A 800 -4.08 1.45 2.34
C LEU A 800 -5.48 0.87 2.60
N ILE A 801 -6.52 1.70 2.55
CA ILE A 801 -7.91 1.24 2.77
C ILE A 801 -8.58 0.64 1.51
N GLY A 802 -7.82 0.57 0.41
CA GLY A 802 -8.26 -0.04 -0.85
C GLY A 802 -8.31 -1.56 -0.78
N THR A 803 -8.84 -2.17 -1.83
CA THR A 803 -9.01 -3.64 -1.93
C THR A 803 -8.39 -4.18 -3.20
N GLU A 804 -8.13 -5.50 -3.23
CA GLU A 804 -7.71 -6.16 -4.47
C GLU A 804 -8.84 -6.10 -5.52
N PRO A 805 -8.53 -6.06 -6.83
CA PRO A 805 -9.54 -5.85 -7.88
C PRO A 805 -10.74 -6.80 -7.92
N ASN A 806 -10.63 -7.97 -7.28
CA ASN A 806 -11.68 -9.01 -7.21
C ASN A 806 -12.02 -9.39 -5.76
N ALA A 807 -11.71 -8.53 -4.78
CA ALA A 807 -12.02 -8.81 -3.39
C ALA A 807 -13.54 -8.82 -3.15
N GLU A 808 -14.04 -9.77 -2.36
CA GLU A 808 -15.45 -9.81 -1.93
C GLU A 808 -15.77 -8.69 -0.92
N THR A 809 -14.75 -8.14 -0.27
CA THR A 809 -14.87 -7.08 0.74
C THR A 809 -15.03 -5.71 0.08
N GLU A 810 -15.98 -4.91 0.55
CA GLU A 810 -16.09 -3.50 0.15
C GLU A 810 -14.82 -2.73 0.56
N PRO A 811 -14.36 -1.78 -0.26
CA PRO A 811 -13.23 -0.94 0.11
C PRO A 811 -13.60 0.05 1.23
N GLY A 812 -12.58 0.49 1.96
CA GLY A 812 -12.73 1.47 3.03
C GLY A 812 -12.88 2.91 2.53
N TYR A 813 -12.75 3.87 3.44
CA TYR A 813 -13.08 5.28 3.22
C TYR A 813 -11.93 6.21 3.60
N VAL A 814 -11.65 7.20 2.75
CA VAL A 814 -10.77 8.32 3.07
C VAL A 814 -11.62 9.56 3.23
N VAL A 815 -11.61 10.14 4.42
CA VAL A 815 -12.35 11.38 4.72
C VAL A 815 -11.35 12.53 4.78
N THR A 816 -11.42 13.44 3.81
CA THR A 816 -10.55 14.62 3.73
C THR A 816 -11.37 15.88 3.84
N GLU A 817 -10.73 17.03 3.99
CA GLU A 817 -11.42 18.32 4.08
C GLU A 817 -10.76 19.41 3.23
N ALA A 818 -11.54 20.45 2.96
CA ALA A 818 -11.05 21.69 2.39
C ALA A 818 -11.46 22.90 3.25
N GLY A 819 -10.56 23.86 3.38
CA GLY A 819 -10.76 25.05 4.20
C GLY A 819 -11.88 25.97 3.69
N PHE A 820 -12.52 26.69 4.60
CA PHE A 820 -13.69 27.56 4.34
C PHE A 820 -14.92 26.81 3.84
N ASP A 821 -15.63 27.36 2.86
CA ASP A 821 -16.83 26.77 2.28
C ASP A 821 -16.54 26.06 0.97
N PHE A 822 -17.60 25.50 0.37
CA PHE A 822 -17.45 24.82 -0.91
C PHE A 822 -17.05 25.78 -2.05
N THR A 823 -17.46 27.05 -2.04
CA THR A 823 -17.09 28.01 -3.11
C THR A 823 -15.61 28.40 -3.12
N MET A 824 -14.89 28.18 -2.01
CA MET A 824 -13.46 28.41 -1.93
C MET A 824 -12.69 27.10 -1.82
N GLY A 825 -12.76 26.42 -0.67
CA GLY A 825 -11.99 25.19 -0.47
C GLY A 825 -12.46 24.06 -1.39
N GLY A 826 -13.76 23.82 -1.46
CA GLY A 826 -14.32 22.73 -2.27
C GLY A 826 -14.09 22.91 -3.77
N GLU A 827 -14.33 24.11 -4.29
CA GLU A 827 -14.12 24.50 -5.69
C GLU A 827 -12.67 24.30 -6.09
N ARG A 828 -11.72 24.78 -5.27
CA ARG A 828 -10.27 24.61 -5.54
C ARG A 828 -9.83 23.17 -5.37
N PHE A 829 -10.42 22.44 -4.43
CA PHE A 829 -10.19 21.02 -4.28
C PHE A 829 -10.56 20.29 -5.58
N PHE A 830 -11.72 20.59 -6.20
CA PHE A 830 -12.09 20.00 -7.49
C PHE A 830 -11.29 20.54 -8.67
N ASN A 831 -11.21 21.86 -8.86
CA ASN A 831 -10.61 22.43 -10.07
C ASN A 831 -9.07 22.47 -10.06
N ILE A 832 -8.42 22.27 -8.91
CA ILE A 832 -6.95 22.28 -8.79
C ILE A 832 -6.43 20.95 -8.24
N LYS A 833 -6.85 20.53 -7.04
CA LYS A 833 -6.31 19.33 -6.39
C LYS A 833 -6.69 18.04 -7.11
N CYS A 834 -7.95 17.88 -7.55
CA CYS A 834 -8.37 16.72 -8.34
C CYS A 834 -7.68 16.68 -9.71
N ARG A 835 -7.44 17.84 -10.37
CA ARG A 835 -6.63 17.88 -11.60
C ARG A 835 -5.18 17.44 -11.37
N SER A 836 -4.56 17.91 -10.30
CA SER A 836 -3.17 17.58 -9.97
C SER A 836 -2.99 16.10 -9.61
N SER A 837 -3.94 15.55 -8.85
CA SER A 837 -3.89 14.19 -8.33
C SER A 837 -4.45 13.13 -9.28
N GLY A 838 -5.40 13.49 -10.14
CA GLY A 838 -6.21 12.54 -10.90
C GLY A 838 -7.27 11.81 -10.08
N LEU A 839 -7.52 12.24 -8.84
CA LEU A 839 -8.51 11.64 -7.94
C LEU A 839 -9.89 12.28 -8.11
N THR A 840 -10.93 11.48 -7.91
CA THR A 840 -12.33 11.91 -7.94
C THR A 840 -13.02 11.55 -6.63
N PRO A 841 -13.63 12.52 -5.93
CA PRO A 841 -14.40 12.23 -4.73
C PRO A 841 -15.73 11.55 -5.06
N ASN A 842 -16.12 10.59 -4.21
CA ASN A 842 -17.36 9.83 -4.32
C ASN A 842 -18.55 10.55 -3.70
N THR A 843 -18.32 11.40 -2.70
CA THR A 843 -19.37 12.12 -1.96
C THR A 843 -18.79 13.38 -1.32
N VAL A 844 -19.61 14.42 -1.21
CA VAL A 844 -19.32 15.60 -0.40
C VAL A 844 -20.21 15.61 0.84
N VAL A 845 -19.62 15.83 2.01
CA VAL A 845 -20.32 16.17 3.24
C VAL A 845 -20.32 17.68 3.41
N LEU A 846 -21.49 18.30 3.44
CA LEU A 846 -21.65 19.74 3.63
C LEU A 846 -22.08 20.03 5.07
N VAL A 847 -21.19 20.62 5.86
CA VAL A 847 -21.43 20.92 7.28
C VAL A 847 -22.19 22.24 7.45
N ALA A 848 -23.23 22.23 8.27
CA ALA A 848 -24.02 23.40 8.66
C ALA A 848 -24.41 23.33 10.15
N THR A 849 -24.74 24.49 10.73
CA THR A 849 -25.24 24.60 12.10
C THR A 849 -26.46 25.51 12.12
N VAL A 850 -27.36 25.31 13.09
CA VAL A 850 -28.53 26.18 13.30
C VAL A 850 -28.07 27.64 13.46
N ARG A 851 -27.07 27.88 14.32
CA ARG A 851 -26.57 29.24 14.60
C ARG A 851 -25.94 29.92 13.38
N ALA A 852 -25.15 29.21 12.58
CA ALA A 852 -24.56 29.78 11.36
C ALA A 852 -25.63 30.10 10.32
N LEU A 853 -26.65 29.24 10.16
CA LEU A 853 -27.77 29.53 9.27
C LEU A 853 -28.59 30.72 9.76
N LYS A 854 -28.82 30.87 11.07
CA LYS A 854 -29.48 32.07 11.61
C LYS A 854 -28.71 33.35 11.28
N SER A 855 -27.38 33.33 11.40
CA SER A 855 -26.53 34.46 11.00
C SER A 855 -26.72 34.81 9.53
N HIS A 856 -26.75 33.81 8.65
CA HIS A 856 -27.07 34.04 7.24
C HIS A 856 -28.51 34.48 6.97
N GLY A 857 -29.43 34.17 7.88
CA GLY A 857 -30.83 34.61 7.83
C GLY A 857 -31.06 36.05 8.28
N GLY A 858 -30.03 36.73 8.81
CA GLY A 858 -30.11 38.12 9.29
C GLY A 858 -30.22 38.25 10.81
N ALA A 859 -29.85 37.23 11.58
CA ALA A 859 -29.67 37.38 13.02
C ALA A 859 -28.54 38.38 13.34
N PRO A 860 -28.56 39.05 14.52
CA PRO A 860 -27.59 40.10 14.86
C PRO A 860 -26.13 39.64 14.81
N ASP A 861 -25.21 40.53 14.45
CA ASP A 861 -23.77 40.22 14.42
C ASP A 861 -23.23 39.82 15.79
N VAL A 862 -22.34 38.83 15.80
CA VAL A 862 -21.68 38.33 17.01
C VAL A 862 -20.31 38.97 17.13
N LYS A 863 -20.05 39.62 18.27
CA LYS A 863 -18.76 40.24 18.58
C LYS A 863 -18.01 39.41 19.63
N PRO A 864 -16.72 39.09 19.42
CA PRO A 864 -15.91 38.40 20.43
C PRO A 864 -15.95 39.13 21.77
N GLY A 865 -16.11 38.37 22.86
CA GLY A 865 -16.17 38.89 24.23
C GLY A 865 -17.53 39.46 24.66
N GLN A 866 -18.55 39.46 23.79
CA GLN A 866 -19.92 39.82 24.15
C GLN A 866 -20.80 38.59 24.35
N PRO A 867 -21.82 38.65 25.22
CA PRO A 867 -22.82 37.59 25.34
C PRO A 867 -23.48 37.32 23.99
N LEU A 868 -23.76 36.04 23.72
CA LEU A 868 -24.43 35.64 22.49
C LEU A 868 -25.86 36.21 22.45
N PRO A 869 -26.29 36.88 21.36
CA PRO A 869 -27.65 37.38 21.25
C PRO A 869 -28.70 36.27 21.38
N SER A 870 -29.84 36.57 22.02
CA SER A 870 -30.91 35.58 22.27
C SER A 870 -31.43 34.91 21.01
N ALA A 871 -31.38 35.61 19.86
CA ALA A 871 -31.72 35.04 18.56
C ALA A 871 -30.98 33.72 18.23
N TYR A 872 -29.79 33.50 18.80
CA TYR A 872 -29.01 32.28 18.60
C TYR A 872 -29.24 31.19 19.66
N THR A 873 -29.89 31.51 20.77
CA THR A 873 -30.21 30.57 21.86
C THR A 873 -31.69 30.19 21.90
N GLU A 874 -32.57 31.00 21.32
CA GLU A 874 -34.01 30.77 21.21
C GLU A 874 -34.40 30.29 19.81
N GLU A 875 -35.52 29.58 19.69
CA GLU A 875 -36.04 29.09 18.41
C GLU A 875 -36.37 30.24 17.46
N ASN A 876 -35.86 30.19 16.24
CA ASN A 876 -36.28 31.10 15.18
C ASN A 876 -36.22 30.44 13.79
N ILE A 877 -37.35 29.87 13.37
CA ILE A 877 -37.50 29.19 12.09
C ILE A 877 -37.37 30.16 10.90
N GLU A 878 -37.80 31.42 11.03
CA GLU A 878 -37.74 32.40 9.94
C GLU A 878 -36.29 32.69 9.54
N TYR A 879 -35.40 32.88 10.52
CA TYR A 879 -33.97 33.03 10.25
C TYR A 879 -33.36 31.77 9.62
N ILE A 880 -33.79 30.58 10.05
CA ILE A 880 -33.33 29.33 9.43
C ILE A 880 -33.77 29.25 7.97
N VAL A 881 -35.03 29.54 7.66
CA VAL A 881 -35.54 29.47 6.28
C VAL A 881 -34.81 30.47 5.38
N LYS A 882 -34.59 31.71 5.83
CA LYS A 882 -33.82 32.71 5.06
C LYS A 882 -32.35 32.30 4.90
N GLY A 883 -31.72 31.83 5.97
CA GLY A 883 -30.32 31.43 5.99
C GLY A 883 -30.01 30.16 5.21
N ALA A 884 -30.98 29.23 5.15
CA ALA A 884 -30.88 27.99 4.38
C ALA A 884 -30.57 28.25 2.89
N ALA A 885 -30.94 29.42 2.36
CA ALA A 885 -30.55 29.82 1.00
C ALA A 885 -29.04 29.69 0.75
N ASN A 886 -28.18 30.04 1.72
CA ASN A 886 -26.74 29.87 1.60
C ASN A 886 -26.36 28.39 1.42
N MET A 887 -26.87 27.52 2.30
CA MET A 887 -26.67 26.07 2.21
C MET A 887 -27.19 25.50 0.88
N CYS A 888 -28.40 25.87 0.46
CA CYS A 888 -28.99 25.44 -0.80
C CYS A 888 -28.13 25.85 -2.00
N LYS A 889 -27.54 27.06 -1.99
CA LYS A 889 -26.59 27.50 -3.01
C LYS A 889 -25.32 26.64 -3.04
N GLN A 890 -24.77 26.27 -1.88
CA GLN A 890 -23.61 25.37 -1.80
C GLN A 890 -23.96 23.97 -2.34
N ILE A 891 -25.13 23.41 -2.01
CA ILE A 891 -25.62 22.14 -2.58
C ILE A 891 -25.70 22.22 -4.10
N ALA A 892 -26.31 23.29 -4.64
CA ALA A 892 -26.40 23.52 -6.08
C ALA A 892 -25.01 23.63 -6.73
N ASN A 893 -24.05 24.27 -6.07
CA ASN A 893 -22.67 24.37 -6.54
C ASN A 893 -21.97 23.02 -6.58
N ILE A 894 -22.15 22.15 -5.57
CA ILE A 894 -21.55 20.81 -5.58
C ILE A 894 -22.15 19.94 -6.68
N LYS A 895 -23.47 20.00 -6.87
CA LYS A 895 -24.17 19.21 -7.89
C LYS A 895 -23.73 19.54 -9.32
N GLN A 896 -23.26 20.76 -9.57
CA GLN A 896 -22.65 21.14 -10.85
C GLN A 896 -21.38 20.37 -11.20
N PHE A 897 -20.79 19.59 -10.27
CA PHE A 897 -19.66 18.71 -10.54
C PHE A 897 -20.07 17.23 -10.63
N GLY A 898 -21.37 16.91 -10.56
CA GLY A 898 -21.86 15.53 -10.65
C GLY A 898 -21.56 14.64 -9.45
N VAL A 899 -21.34 15.22 -8.26
CA VAL A 899 -21.02 14.49 -7.01
C VAL A 899 -22.21 14.54 -6.02
N PRO A 900 -22.61 13.41 -5.40
CA PRO A 900 -23.61 13.38 -4.34
C PRO A 900 -23.25 14.23 -3.11
N VAL A 901 -24.25 14.79 -2.44
CA VAL A 901 -24.09 15.65 -1.26
C VAL A 901 -24.88 15.12 -0.07
N VAL A 902 -24.23 14.98 1.08
CA VAL A 902 -24.89 14.71 2.36
C VAL A 902 -24.71 15.93 3.25
N VAL A 903 -25.79 16.49 3.80
CA VAL A 903 -25.69 17.62 4.74
C VAL A 903 -25.51 17.08 6.16
N ALA A 904 -24.46 17.54 6.84
CA ALA A 904 -24.23 17.26 8.26
C ALA A 904 -24.65 18.48 9.09
N ILE A 905 -25.66 18.32 9.94
CA ILE A 905 -26.17 19.35 10.83
C ILE A 905 -25.54 19.13 12.21
N ASN A 906 -24.50 19.88 12.52
CA ASN A 906 -23.82 19.78 13.81
C ASN A 906 -24.70 20.38 14.90
N ARG A 907 -25.06 19.56 15.89
CA ARG A 907 -26.01 19.90 16.94
C ARG A 907 -25.34 20.72 18.04
N PHE A 908 -26.01 21.79 18.46
CA PHE A 908 -25.74 22.50 19.70
C PHE A 908 -26.86 22.25 20.72
N GLU A 909 -26.57 22.48 22.00
CA GLU A 909 -27.51 22.27 23.10
C GLU A 909 -28.81 23.09 22.95
N THR A 910 -28.71 24.30 22.38
CA THR A 910 -29.84 25.21 22.18
C THR A 910 -30.67 24.91 20.93
N ASP A 911 -30.26 23.94 20.10
CA ASP A 911 -30.93 23.69 18.83
C ASP A 911 -32.24 22.93 19.02
N THR A 912 -33.32 23.47 18.46
CA THR A 912 -34.65 22.86 18.55
C THR A 912 -34.91 21.84 17.45
N GLN A 913 -35.86 20.93 17.68
CA GLN A 913 -36.28 19.97 16.65
C GLN A 913 -36.95 20.67 15.45
N GLY A 914 -37.66 21.78 15.68
CA GLY A 914 -38.28 22.57 14.62
C GLY A 914 -37.24 23.14 13.65
N GLU A 915 -36.17 23.73 14.18
CA GLU A 915 -35.09 24.31 13.37
C GLU A 915 -34.35 23.24 12.58
N ILE A 916 -34.02 22.12 13.23
CA ILE A 916 -33.36 20.98 12.58
C ILE A 916 -34.24 20.44 11.44
N ALA A 917 -35.55 20.28 11.67
CA ALA A 917 -36.48 19.81 10.65
C ALA A 917 -36.56 20.76 9.45
N ALA A 918 -36.55 22.08 9.69
CA ALA A 918 -36.53 23.09 8.63
C ALA A 918 -35.25 23.00 7.77
N ILE A 919 -34.09 22.81 8.40
CA ILE A 919 -32.81 22.62 7.68
C ILE A 919 -32.85 21.36 6.82
N LYS A 920 -33.28 20.23 7.38
CA LYS A 920 -33.38 18.95 6.65
C LYS A 920 -34.27 19.08 5.43
N LYS A 921 -35.45 19.69 5.59
CA LYS A 921 -36.39 19.94 4.49
C LYS A 921 -35.74 20.77 3.38
N ALA A 922 -35.13 21.91 3.72
CA ALA A 922 -34.49 22.78 2.74
C ALA A 922 -33.30 22.11 2.00
N ALA A 923 -32.53 21.28 2.71
CA ALA A 923 -31.42 20.53 2.12
C ALA A 923 -31.90 19.50 1.08
N LEU A 924 -32.93 18.72 1.43
CA LEU A 924 -33.51 17.70 0.54
C LEU A 924 -34.20 18.35 -0.68
N GLU A 925 -34.92 19.46 -0.48
CA GLU A 925 -35.54 20.22 -1.58
C GLU A 925 -34.49 20.84 -2.53
N ALA A 926 -33.32 21.25 -2.01
CA ALA A 926 -32.18 21.66 -2.83
C ALA A 926 -31.48 20.48 -3.54
N GLY A 927 -31.89 19.25 -3.24
CA GLY A 927 -31.45 18.03 -3.89
C GLY A 927 -30.17 17.43 -3.31
N ALA A 928 -29.91 17.64 -2.02
CA ALA A 928 -29.00 16.79 -1.26
C ALA A 928 -29.51 15.34 -1.26
N PHE A 929 -28.59 14.38 -1.21
CA PHE A 929 -28.90 12.97 -1.08
C PHE A 929 -29.54 12.66 0.28
N ASP A 930 -28.99 13.26 1.35
CA ASP A 930 -29.53 13.16 2.71
C ASP A 930 -29.13 14.38 3.55
N ALA A 931 -29.80 14.59 4.68
CA ALA A 931 -29.50 15.63 5.66
C ALA A 931 -29.64 15.08 7.09
N VAL A 932 -28.50 14.93 7.78
CA VAL A 932 -28.41 14.19 9.04
C VAL A 932 -27.89 15.09 10.16
N THR A 933 -28.53 15.00 11.33
CA THR A 933 -28.07 15.66 12.55
C THR A 933 -26.97 14.85 13.19
N SER A 934 -25.93 15.51 13.69
CA SER A 934 -24.81 14.82 14.31
C SER A 934 -24.37 15.48 15.63
N ASN A 935 -24.15 14.66 16.65
CA ASN A 935 -23.77 15.08 18.01
C ASN A 935 -22.35 14.60 18.39
N HIS A 936 -21.49 14.40 17.40
CA HIS A 936 -20.17 13.79 17.58
C HIS A 936 -19.20 14.64 18.41
N TRP A 937 -19.43 15.95 18.53
CA TRP A 937 -18.69 16.79 19.47
C TRP A 937 -18.89 16.31 20.93
N ALA A 938 -20.11 15.97 21.33
CA ALA A 938 -20.42 15.49 22.68
C ALA A 938 -20.33 13.97 22.84
N GLU A 939 -20.47 13.19 21.75
CA GLU A 939 -20.61 11.73 21.82
C GLU A 939 -19.54 10.94 21.04
N GLY A 940 -18.55 11.61 20.45
CA GLY A 940 -17.53 10.97 19.61
C GLY A 940 -18.13 10.30 18.36
N GLY A 941 -17.55 9.20 17.89
CA GLY A 941 -18.04 8.47 16.72
C GLY A 941 -19.49 8.01 16.84
N LYS A 942 -19.95 7.72 18.06
CA LYS A 942 -21.34 7.32 18.33
C LYS A 942 -22.34 8.39 17.85
N GLY A 943 -22.01 9.66 18.03
CA GLY A 943 -22.85 10.80 17.62
C GLY A 943 -22.88 11.05 16.09
N ALA A 944 -22.11 10.31 15.30
CA ALA A 944 -22.03 10.42 13.84
C ALA A 944 -22.39 9.14 13.09
N ILE A 945 -22.93 8.12 13.75
CA ILE A 945 -23.32 6.84 13.11
C ILE A 945 -24.28 7.05 11.95
N ASP A 946 -25.32 7.88 12.12
CA ASP A 946 -26.31 8.09 11.06
C ASP A 946 -25.73 8.89 9.89
N LEU A 947 -24.83 9.85 10.17
CA LEU A 947 -24.08 10.56 9.13
C LEU A 947 -23.20 9.57 8.34
N ALA A 948 -22.51 8.66 9.03
CA ALA A 948 -21.68 7.65 8.39
C ALA A 948 -22.50 6.71 7.50
N LYS A 949 -23.68 6.26 7.94
CA LYS A 949 -24.59 5.46 7.11
C LYS A 949 -25.03 6.22 5.85
N ALA A 950 -25.42 7.49 5.99
CA ALA A 950 -25.81 8.33 4.85
C ALA A 950 -24.65 8.51 3.85
N VAL A 951 -23.43 8.71 4.34
CA VAL A 951 -22.22 8.81 3.50
C VAL A 951 -21.92 7.48 2.79
N VAL A 952 -22.05 6.35 3.48
CA VAL A 952 -21.88 5.01 2.89
C VAL A 952 -22.84 4.83 1.71
N GLU A 953 -24.13 5.13 1.89
CA GLU A 953 -25.12 5.00 0.82
C GLU A 953 -24.94 6.01 -0.33
N ALA A 954 -24.57 7.26 -0.01
CA ALA A 954 -24.25 8.26 -1.01
C ALA A 954 -23.03 7.87 -1.86
N SER A 955 -22.01 7.24 -1.25
CA SER A 955 -20.78 6.82 -1.93
C SER A 955 -20.93 5.63 -2.88
N LYS A 956 -22.09 4.97 -2.85
CA LYS A 956 -22.49 3.90 -3.79
C LYS A 956 -23.10 4.47 -5.07
N GLN A 957 -23.55 5.73 -5.06
CA GLN A 957 -24.14 6.36 -6.24
C GLN A 957 -23.09 6.53 -7.35
N PRO A 958 -23.51 6.43 -8.63
CA PRO A 958 -22.62 6.76 -9.73
C PRO A 958 -22.21 8.23 -9.68
N VAL A 959 -20.96 8.52 -10.03
CA VAL A 959 -20.41 9.87 -10.06
C VAL A 959 -20.06 10.22 -11.51
N ASP A 960 -20.65 11.31 -12.01
CA ASP A 960 -20.35 11.87 -13.33
C ASP A 960 -19.50 13.14 -13.18
N PHE A 961 -18.27 12.94 -12.70
CA PHE A 961 -17.41 14.05 -12.32
C PHE A 961 -16.89 14.81 -13.53
N HIS A 962 -17.10 16.13 -13.51
CA HIS A 962 -16.58 17.06 -14.50
C HIS A 962 -16.13 18.35 -13.83
N PHE A 963 -15.14 19.00 -14.41
CA PHE A 963 -14.64 20.27 -13.89
C PHE A 963 -15.54 21.45 -14.29
N LEU A 964 -15.44 22.55 -13.55
CA LEU A 964 -16.30 23.73 -13.73
C LEU A 964 -16.06 24.44 -15.07
N TYR A 965 -14.81 24.40 -15.55
CA TYR A 965 -14.34 25.09 -16.76
C TYR A 965 -13.25 24.25 -17.46
N ASP A 966 -13.05 24.48 -18.75
CA ASP A 966 -11.87 23.98 -19.47
C ASP A 966 -10.65 24.83 -19.10
N VAL A 967 -9.51 24.20 -18.86
CA VAL A 967 -8.24 24.91 -18.58
C VAL A 967 -7.75 25.72 -19.78
N ASN A 968 -8.11 25.30 -21.00
CA ASN A 968 -7.79 25.99 -22.25
C ASN A 968 -8.68 27.22 -22.54
N ALA A 969 -9.74 27.43 -21.76
CA ALA A 969 -10.52 28.66 -21.83
C ALA A 969 -9.66 29.86 -21.42
N SER A 970 -10.04 31.06 -21.89
CA SER A 970 -9.33 32.28 -21.54
C SER A 970 -9.33 32.52 -20.02
N VAL A 971 -8.33 33.25 -19.51
CA VAL A 971 -8.23 33.56 -18.08
C VAL A 971 -9.49 34.32 -17.61
N GLU A 972 -9.97 35.25 -18.43
CA GLU A 972 -11.18 36.04 -18.22
C GLU A 972 -12.44 35.17 -18.18
N GLU A 973 -12.56 34.20 -19.10
CA GLU A 973 -13.69 33.28 -19.13
C GLU A 973 -13.70 32.35 -17.91
N LYS A 974 -12.54 31.86 -17.48
CA LYS A 974 -12.42 31.06 -16.25
C LYS A 974 -12.84 31.87 -15.02
N LEU A 975 -12.36 33.11 -14.88
CA LEU A 975 -12.75 34.02 -13.80
C LEU A 975 -14.25 34.28 -13.81
N THR A 976 -14.80 34.63 -14.98
CA THR A 976 -16.23 34.88 -15.17
C THR A 976 -17.06 33.66 -14.79
N THR A 977 -16.64 32.47 -15.23
CA THR A 977 -17.33 31.21 -14.93
C THR A 977 -17.37 30.94 -13.44
N ILE A 978 -16.25 31.10 -12.72
CA ILE A 978 -16.23 30.91 -11.26
C ILE A 978 -17.16 31.92 -10.59
N VAL A 979 -17.06 33.20 -10.92
CA VAL A 979 -17.85 34.26 -10.28
C VAL A 979 -19.35 34.08 -10.52
N GLN A 980 -19.76 33.79 -11.76
CA GLN A 980 -21.17 33.65 -12.09
C GLN A 980 -21.75 32.34 -11.54
N LYS A 981 -21.08 31.20 -11.76
CA LYS A 981 -21.62 29.90 -11.38
C LYS A 981 -21.50 29.60 -9.89
N MET A 982 -20.34 29.88 -9.28
CA MET A 982 -20.10 29.57 -7.86
C MET A 982 -20.59 30.69 -6.95
N TYR A 983 -20.24 31.93 -7.23
CA TYR A 983 -20.50 33.06 -6.33
C TYR A 983 -21.86 33.72 -6.55
N GLY A 984 -22.44 33.58 -7.75
CA GLY A 984 -23.69 34.26 -8.12
C GLY A 984 -23.51 35.75 -8.46
N GLY A 985 -22.28 36.17 -8.78
CA GLY A 985 -22.01 37.52 -9.25
C GLY A 985 -22.53 37.76 -10.66
N ALA A 986 -22.89 39.00 -10.99
CA ALA A 986 -23.41 39.35 -12.31
C ALA A 986 -22.29 39.46 -13.35
N ALA A 987 -21.20 40.12 -12.97
CA ALA A 987 -20.06 40.41 -13.83
C ALA A 987 -18.75 40.42 -13.03
N ILE A 988 -17.62 40.43 -13.74
CA ILE A 988 -16.31 40.71 -13.19
C ILE A 988 -15.84 42.10 -13.64
N ASP A 989 -15.05 42.76 -12.81
CA ASP A 989 -14.36 44.00 -13.14
C ASP A 989 -12.85 43.77 -12.97
N ILE A 990 -12.13 43.60 -14.09
CA ILE A 990 -10.69 43.37 -14.08
C ILE A 990 -9.99 44.73 -14.13
N LEU A 991 -9.28 45.07 -13.06
CA LEU A 991 -8.56 46.33 -13.00
C LEU A 991 -7.38 46.34 -14.00
N PRO A 992 -6.94 47.53 -14.47
CA PRO A 992 -5.88 47.63 -15.48
C PRO A 992 -4.58 46.89 -15.11
N GLU A 993 -4.19 46.92 -13.83
CA GLU A 993 -3.01 46.20 -13.33
C GLU A 993 -3.16 44.68 -13.47
N ALA A 994 -4.34 44.14 -13.12
CA ALA A 994 -4.64 42.73 -13.27
C ALA A 994 -4.65 42.32 -14.75
N GLN A 995 -5.26 43.13 -15.62
CA GLN A 995 -5.32 42.83 -17.06
C GLN A 995 -3.92 42.78 -17.67
N GLN A 996 -3.05 43.73 -17.33
CA GLN A 996 -1.66 43.75 -17.81
C GLN A 996 -0.90 42.48 -17.41
N LYS A 997 -1.08 41.99 -16.18
CA LYS A 997 -0.44 40.73 -15.73
C LYS A 997 -1.05 39.51 -16.40
N ILE A 998 -2.37 39.49 -16.63
CA ILE A 998 -3.04 38.42 -17.39
C ILE A 998 -2.45 38.33 -18.80
N ASP A 999 -2.32 39.45 -19.50
CA ASP A 999 -1.77 39.48 -20.87
C ASP A 999 -0.31 39.02 -20.88
N MET A 1000 0.50 39.49 -19.93
CA MET A 1000 1.88 39.02 -19.75
C MET A 1000 1.95 37.50 -19.50
N TYR A 1001 1.11 36.95 -18.62
CA TYR A 1001 1.09 35.52 -18.35
C TYR A 1001 0.61 34.70 -19.55
N LYS A 1002 -0.28 35.24 -20.39
CA LYS A 1002 -0.67 34.60 -21.65
C LYS A 1002 0.50 34.55 -22.64
N GLU A 1003 1.20 35.67 -22.82
CA GLU A 1003 2.40 35.76 -23.68
C GLU A 1003 3.50 34.78 -23.22
N GLN A 1004 3.65 34.61 -21.90
CA GLN A 1004 4.59 33.67 -21.30
C GLN A 1004 4.11 32.20 -21.32
N GLY A 1005 2.90 31.91 -21.84
CA GLY A 1005 2.35 30.55 -21.97
C GLY A 1005 1.67 30.00 -20.71
N PHE A 1006 1.40 30.82 -19.71
CA PHE A 1006 0.74 30.43 -18.45
C PHE A 1006 -0.79 30.62 -18.47
N GLY A 1007 -1.36 31.06 -19.60
CA GLY A 1007 -2.80 31.30 -19.75
C GLY A 1007 -3.70 30.08 -19.51
N ASN A 1008 -3.16 28.87 -19.68
CA ASN A 1008 -3.91 27.61 -19.53
C ASN A 1008 -3.89 27.05 -18.10
N LEU A 1009 -3.32 27.77 -17.12
CA LEU A 1009 -3.33 27.33 -15.73
C LEU A 1009 -4.75 27.47 -15.11
N PRO A 1010 -5.14 26.58 -14.17
CA PRO A 1010 -6.32 26.77 -13.32
C PRO A 1010 -6.28 28.08 -12.52
N ILE A 1011 -7.43 28.52 -12.02
CA ILE A 1011 -7.57 29.78 -11.27
C ILE A 1011 -7.87 29.49 -9.79
N CYS A 1012 -7.17 30.19 -8.91
CA CYS A 1012 -7.44 30.30 -7.48
C CYS A 1012 -7.86 31.74 -7.16
N ILE A 1013 -9.14 31.99 -6.88
CA ILE A 1013 -9.62 33.35 -6.55
C ILE A 1013 -9.54 33.61 -5.05
N ALA A 1014 -8.69 34.55 -4.66
CA ALA A 1014 -8.58 35.10 -3.33
C ALA A 1014 -9.72 36.07 -3.01
N LYS A 1015 -10.58 35.71 -2.06
CA LYS A 1015 -11.66 36.56 -1.56
C LYS A 1015 -11.85 36.38 -0.06
N THR A 1016 -12.73 37.18 0.51
CA THR A 1016 -13.23 36.93 1.87
C THR A 1016 -13.93 35.58 1.96
N GLN A 1017 -13.67 34.86 3.06
CA GLN A 1017 -14.36 33.61 3.37
C GLN A 1017 -15.76 33.82 3.96
N TYR A 1018 -16.12 35.05 4.36
CA TYR A 1018 -17.34 35.32 5.13
C TYR A 1018 -18.57 35.64 4.27
N SER A 1019 -18.43 35.56 2.95
CA SER A 1019 -19.47 35.85 1.95
C SER A 1019 -19.18 35.09 0.66
N LEU A 1020 -20.23 34.81 -0.12
CA LEU A 1020 -20.08 34.35 -1.50
C LEU A 1020 -19.45 35.44 -2.39
N SER A 1021 -19.69 36.71 -2.07
CA SER A 1021 -19.12 37.86 -2.78
C SER A 1021 -17.72 38.22 -2.26
N HIS A 1022 -17.19 39.36 -2.72
CA HIS A 1022 -15.94 39.94 -2.24
C HIS A 1022 -16.12 40.76 -0.94
N ASP A 1023 -17.35 41.05 -0.52
CA ASP A 1023 -17.69 41.85 0.66
C ASP A 1023 -18.19 40.95 1.80
N ALA A 1024 -17.46 40.98 2.92
CA ALA A 1024 -17.72 40.14 4.10
C ALA A 1024 -19.03 40.45 4.82
N SER A 1025 -19.60 41.64 4.61
CA SER A 1025 -20.85 42.09 5.22
C SER A 1025 -22.09 41.47 4.54
N LEU A 1026 -21.96 41.05 3.28
CA LEU A 1026 -23.07 40.49 2.50
C LEU A 1026 -23.29 39.02 2.85
N LYS A 1027 -24.29 38.75 3.71
CA LYS A 1027 -24.65 37.38 4.15
C LYS A 1027 -25.68 36.72 3.21
N GLY A 1028 -25.92 35.42 3.41
CA GLY A 1028 -26.90 34.66 2.64
C GLY A 1028 -26.41 34.34 1.24
N VAL A 1029 -27.21 34.69 0.23
CA VAL A 1029 -26.90 34.54 -1.20
C VAL A 1029 -27.02 35.90 -1.87
N PRO A 1030 -25.98 36.76 -1.78
CA PRO A 1030 -26.01 38.06 -2.46
C PRO A 1030 -26.11 37.87 -3.98
N THR A 1031 -26.79 38.78 -4.66
CA THR A 1031 -26.98 38.76 -6.12
C THR A 1031 -26.67 40.12 -6.73
N GLY A 1032 -26.43 40.16 -8.04
CA GLY A 1032 -26.29 41.42 -8.79
C GLY A 1032 -24.97 42.18 -8.57
N PHE A 1033 -24.02 41.64 -7.80
CA PHE A 1033 -22.74 42.30 -7.55
C PHE A 1033 -21.76 42.11 -8.72
N THR A 1034 -20.96 43.14 -8.98
CA THR A 1034 -19.77 43.06 -9.84
C THR A 1034 -18.57 42.66 -8.98
N PHE A 1035 -17.82 41.64 -9.40
CA PHE A 1035 -16.72 41.09 -8.63
C PHE A 1035 -15.38 41.67 -9.09
N PRO A 1036 -14.66 42.42 -8.24
CA PRO A 1036 -13.41 43.05 -8.64
C PRO A 1036 -12.27 42.04 -8.70
N ILE A 1037 -11.44 42.11 -9.73
CA ILE A 1037 -10.17 41.42 -9.84
C ILE A 1037 -9.07 42.48 -9.85
N ARG A 1038 -8.42 42.64 -8.71
CA ARG A 1038 -7.49 43.73 -8.43
C ARG A 1038 -6.09 43.44 -8.93
N ASP A 1039 -5.65 42.19 -8.75
CA ASP A 1039 -4.32 41.72 -9.09
C ASP A 1039 -4.40 40.23 -9.48
N VAL A 1040 -3.46 39.77 -10.29
CA VAL A 1040 -3.27 38.36 -10.63
C VAL A 1040 -1.80 38.02 -10.49
N ARG A 1041 -1.50 36.93 -9.78
CA ARG A 1041 -0.14 36.43 -9.57
C ARG A 1041 -0.01 35.01 -10.09
N LEU A 1042 1.23 34.61 -10.33
CA LEU A 1042 1.58 33.29 -10.83
C LEU A 1042 2.14 32.42 -9.70
N SER A 1043 1.61 31.20 -9.58
CA SER A 1043 2.21 30.11 -8.81
C SER A 1043 2.48 28.94 -9.75
N ASN A 1044 3.49 29.08 -10.60
CA ASN A 1044 3.77 28.14 -11.70
C ASN A 1044 4.23 26.76 -11.21
N GLY A 1045 4.98 26.70 -10.10
CA GLY A 1045 5.39 25.44 -9.50
C GLY A 1045 4.20 24.71 -8.89
N ALA A 1046 3.30 25.43 -8.22
CA ALA A 1046 2.05 24.85 -7.74
C ALA A 1046 1.08 24.50 -8.90
N GLY A 1047 1.12 25.28 -9.98
CA GLY A 1047 0.39 25.06 -11.22
C GLY A 1047 -0.97 25.76 -11.27
N TYR A 1048 -1.08 27.00 -10.81
CA TYR A 1048 -2.29 27.83 -10.94
C TYR A 1048 -1.98 29.33 -11.01
N LEU A 1049 -2.91 30.12 -11.55
CA LEU A 1049 -2.95 31.57 -11.40
C LEU A 1049 -3.77 31.93 -10.16
N TYR A 1050 -3.33 32.95 -9.45
CA TYR A 1050 -3.90 33.41 -8.19
C TYR A 1050 -4.47 34.82 -8.37
N ALA A 1051 -5.80 34.97 -8.36
CA ALA A 1051 -6.48 36.25 -8.62
C ALA A 1051 -7.00 36.87 -7.32
N LEU A 1052 -6.66 38.12 -7.03
CA LEU A 1052 -7.02 38.81 -5.80
C LEU A 1052 -8.25 39.69 -5.99
N ALA A 1053 -9.30 39.45 -5.21
CA ALA A 1053 -10.49 40.29 -5.15
C ALA A 1053 -10.46 41.31 -4.00
N ALA A 1054 -9.67 41.03 -2.97
CA ALA A 1054 -9.48 41.86 -1.79
C ALA A 1054 -8.00 41.91 -1.40
N GLU A 1055 -7.61 42.91 -0.61
CA GLU A 1055 -6.32 42.89 0.06
C GLU A 1055 -6.27 41.73 1.06
N ILE A 1056 -5.29 40.85 0.91
CA ILE A 1056 -5.11 39.70 1.80
C ILE A 1056 -3.78 39.86 2.51
N GLN A 1057 -3.85 39.90 3.83
CA GLN A 1057 -2.67 39.89 4.68
C GLN A 1057 -2.07 38.48 4.69
N THR A 1058 -0.90 38.35 4.06
CA THR A 1058 -0.14 37.10 3.97
C THR A 1058 0.71 36.83 5.21
N ILE A 1059 0.91 37.83 6.08
CA ILE A 1059 1.46 37.65 7.43
C ILE A 1059 0.53 38.34 8.47
N PRO A 1060 -0.13 37.57 9.35
CA PRO A 1060 -0.99 38.12 10.39
C PRO A 1060 -0.19 38.92 11.43
N GLY A 1061 -0.88 39.71 12.24
CA GLY A 1061 -0.30 40.33 13.44
C GLY A 1061 -0.87 39.69 14.71
N LEU A 1062 -0.14 39.83 15.81
CA LEU A 1062 -0.64 39.47 17.15
C LEU A 1062 -1.69 40.48 17.63
N ALA A 1063 -2.63 40.00 18.44
CA ALA A 1063 -3.58 40.85 19.17
C ALA A 1063 -2.92 41.49 20.39
N THR A 1064 -3.58 42.49 21.01
CA THR A 1064 -3.08 43.14 22.24
C THR A 1064 -2.94 42.14 23.39
N TYR A 1065 -3.95 41.28 23.57
CA TYR A 1065 -3.86 40.09 24.40
C TYR A 1065 -3.73 38.90 23.46
N ALA A 1066 -2.52 38.33 23.38
CA ALA A 1066 -2.20 37.25 22.46
C ALA A 1066 -2.13 35.92 23.22
N GLY A 1067 -2.48 34.82 22.54
CA GLY A 1067 -2.56 33.48 23.12
C GLY A 1067 -1.29 33.05 23.85
N TYR A 1068 -0.11 33.38 23.34
CA TYR A 1068 1.17 33.05 23.99
C TYR A 1068 1.31 33.61 25.42
N MET A 1069 0.57 34.67 25.79
CA MET A 1069 0.63 35.25 27.13
C MET A 1069 0.00 34.35 28.19
N ALA A 1070 -0.86 33.41 27.79
CA ALA A 1070 -1.45 32.41 28.67
C ALA A 1070 -0.65 31.09 28.68
N VAL A 1071 0.32 30.92 27.79
CA VAL A 1071 1.04 29.67 27.63
C VAL A 1071 2.10 29.50 28.72
N GLU A 1072 2.05 28.38 29.44
CA GLU A 1072 3.02 27.99 30.47
C GLU A 1072 3.36 26.51 30.34
N VAL A 1073 4.50 26.10 30.89
CA VAL A 1073 4.92 24.69 30.96
C VAL A 1073 5.15 24.36 32.42
N ASP A 1074 4.46 23.36 32.94
CA ASP A 1074 4.57 22.96 34.34
C ASP A 1074 5.83 22.11 34.63
N ASP A 1075 6.01 21.71 35.89
CA ASP A 1075 7.16 20.92 36.35
C ASP A 1075 7.20 19.50 35.74
N ASP A 1076 6.08 18.99 35.25
CA ASP A 1076 5.96 17.68 34.59
C ASP A 1076 6.18 17.79 33.06
N GLY A 1077 6.29 19.02 32.53
CA GLY A 1077 6.50 19.31 31.12
C GLY A 1077 5.22 19.43 30.30
N GLU A 1078 4.06 19.53 30.96
CA GLU A 1078 2.75 19.70 30.34
C GLU A 1078 2.50 21.18 29.97
N ILE A 1079 1.88 21.41 28.81
CA ILE A 1079 1.66 22.76 28.26
C ILE A 1079 0.25 23.26 28.58
N ASP A 1080 0.13 24.34 29.35
CA ASP A 1080 -1.14 24.97 29.68
C ASP A 1080 -1.37 26.26 28.87
N GLY A 1081 -2.64 26.68 28.76
CA GLY A 1081 -3.04 27.93 28.12
C GLY A 1081 -2.89 28.02 26.60
N LEU A 1082 -2.60 26.90 25.93
CA LEU A 1082 -2.51 26.82 24.46
C LEU A 1082 -3.89 26.70 23.76
N PHE A 1083 -4.93 26.28 24.48
CA PHE A 1083 -6.25 25.92 23.93
C PHE A 1083 -7.42 26.59 24.63
#